data_AF-A0A955RXS1-F1
#
_entry.id   AF-A0A955RXS1-F1
#
_cell.length_a   1.000
_cell.length_b   1.000
_cell.length_c   1.000
_cell.angle_alpha   90.00
_cell.angle_beta   90.00
_cell.angle_gamma   90.00
#
_symmetry.space_group_name_H-M   'P 1'
#
loop_
_entity.id
_entity.type
_entity.pdbx_description
1 polymer ?
#
loop_
_entity_poly.entity_id
_entity_poly.type
_entity_poly.pdbx_seq_one_letter_code
_entity_poly.pdbx_strand_id
1 'polypeptide(L)'
;YAVNEKLDVSLQQQVGDDNTQTTLGAEYRPNEQLALRVSETVGSDGTATQLGITNRINDRVDISGDYTLTNTSEKGVGQVASLSASAEVDEKTKATATVAGSSDHTSTMSFGTERKMSEDLTVKTDRSFVQSKDQTTTGENFSLVKNYKNQQWEGRFGQQVSNQEDQTSEANIYGLSGNVNDWLSLTGNYERGVVQHHSGEQSDRQAIALGVGMVHQDKVSGETLVKSSTKVEMRFDDGSNDIRQSFLYQLVEGKVSEDITVYAKAELSKTRNTTTEAVLERYKELEIGGAYRPVAHDRLNVLGSYTYLSEQSPGSQTDNADIEEERAHVLAGELIYDLSDRWQVAEKFAYRMGDEKVSGFGFTKTETWLQAHRLAYKIDERWKLAGEYRRLTQREAEDVNQGFLIEGIMRIDDSTEAGVGYNFTDFNDDLTDLDYTSQGPYVRVTGAFYDQTLDEIRRAKLKIEQGESARKLKKEKERHIEELNQKIKELRAEARDFDKSGNSVLAKSKRKEAKDLLKECRQAKKYLKLINKDVQREEEREAEPEFLKEARKLQAEGTELFEQGRYVQAEEKFKALLTLQEKVLAERAQREKQRQQEEKLKAQQIKKEREELRQIYKEALRLYRRKEYEQAQSQFKEIHVKAPDYKGTRRYLKRIEEKLKQQE
;
A
#
# COMPACT_ATOMS: atom_id res chain seq x y z
N TYR A 1 6.41 4.57 13.66
CA TYR A 1 6.63 5.95 14.16
C TYR A 1 6.73 5.92 15.66
N ALA A 2 7.91 6.21 16.22
CA ALA A 2 8.04 6.38 17.67
C ALA A 2 7.44 7.73 18.07
N VAL A 3 6.31 7.71 18.76
CA VAL A 3 5.62 8.90 19.27
C VAL A 3 6.34 9.41 20.51
N ASN A 4 6.80 8.50 21.36
CA ASN A 4 7.72 8.73 22.47
C ASN A 4 8.44 7.42 22.83
N GLU A 5 9.29 7.44 23.86
CA GLU A 5 10.08 6.26 24.30
C GLU A 5 9.24 5.05 24.72
N LYS A 6 7.97 5.27 25.05
CA LYS A 6 7.04 4.24 25.51
C LYS A 6 5.92 3.95 24.52
N LEU A 7 5.81 4.66 23.40
CA LEU A 7 4.70 4.52 22.47
C LEU A 7 5.17 4.60 21.03
N ASP A 8 5.01 3.49 20.33
CA ASP A 8 5.16 3.40 18.89
C ASP A 8 3.78 3.31 18.24
N VAL A 9 3.67 3.87 17.05
CA VAL A 9 2.51 3.72 16.17
C VAL A 9 3.00 3.25 14.82
N SER A 10 2.44 2.16 14.31
CA SER A 10 2.75 1.58 13.01
C SER A 10 1.57 1.75 12.05
N LEU A 11 1.89 1.89 10.77
CA LEU A 11 0.91 1.79 9.70
C LEU A 11 1.54 0.86 8.65
N GLN A 12 0.88 -0.26 8.38
CA GLN A 12 1.35 -1.29 7.46
C GLN A 12 0.27 -1.53 6.40
N GLN A 13 0.66 -1.65 5.13
CA GLN A 13 -0.26 -2.06 4.09
C GLN A 13 0.29 -3.32 3.41
N GLN A 14 -0.54 -4.36 3.32
CA GLN A 14 -0.25 -5.60 2.65
C GLN A 14 -1.14 -5.70 1.41
N VAL A 15 -0.50 -5.77 0.24
CA VAL A 15 -1.19 -5.86 -1.06
C VAL A 15 -1.15 -7.33 -1.49
N GLY A 16 -2.25 -8.04 -1.30
CA GLY A 16 -2.47 -9.39 -1.83
C GLY A 16 -3.09 -9.35 -3.22
N ASP A 17 -3.10 -10.49 -3.90
CA ASP A 17 -3.68 -10.66 -5.24
C ASP A 17 -5.19 -10.33 -5.27
N ASP A 18 -5.92 -10.62 -4.17
CA ASP A 18 -7.37 -10.36 -4.07
C ASP A 18 -7.78 -9.48 -2.86
N ASN A 19 -6.87 -9.19 -1.93
CA ASN A 19 -7.16 -8.39 -0.74
C ASN A 19 -6.05 -7.39 -0.39
N THR A 20 -6.37 -6.09 -0.43
CA THR A 20 -5.48 -5.03 0.03
C THR A 20 -5.83 -4.65 1.46
N GLN A 21 -4.95 -4.97 2.40
CA GLN A 21 -5.17 -4.78 3.84
C GLN A 21 -4.31 -3.63 4.36
N THR A 22 -4.90 -2.73 5.14
CA THR A 22 -4.20 -1.64 5.84
C THR A 22 -4.35 -1.79 7.34
N THR A 23 -3.24 -1.95 8.05
CA THR A 23 -3.16 -2.12 9.51
C THR A 23 -2.61 -0.87 10.17
N LEU A 24 -3.40 -0.25 11.06
CA LEU A 24 -2.93 0.76 12.01
C LEU A 24 -2.62 0.08 13.34
N GLY A 25 -1.37 0.10 13.78
CA GLY A 25 -0.94 -0.44 15.06
C GLY A 25 -0.48 0.64 16.04
N ALA A 26 -0.64 0.40 17.33
CA ALA A 26 0.00 1.12 18.40
C ALA A 26 0.63 0.12 19.37
N GLU A 27 1.86 0.37 19.79
CA GLU A 27 2.58 -0.44 20.76
C GLU A 27 3.03 0.44 21.92
N TYR A 28 2.47 0.18 23.11
CA TYR A 28 2.83 0.85 24.34
C TYR A 28 3.76 -0.03 25.18
N ARG A 29 4.97 0.45 25.45
CA ARG A 29 5.98 -0.19 26.29
C ARG A 29 6.11 0.54 27.62
N PRO A 30 5.35 0.16 28.66
CA PRO A 30 5.48 0.81 29.98
C PRO A 30 6.88 0.66 30.58
N ASN A 31 7.57 -0.44 30.27
CA ASN A 31 8.97 -0.75 30.62
C ASN A 31 9.62 -1.63 29.52
N GLU A 32 10.89 -1.99 29.69
CA GLU A 32 11.64 -2.82 28.71
C GLU A 32 11.18 -4.28 28.63
N GLN A 33 10.42 -4.74 29.63
CA GLN A 33 9.96 -6.13 29.73
C GLN A 33 8.56 -6.31 29.13
N LEU A 34 7.75 -5.28 29.03
CA LEU A 34 6.34 -5.39 28.66
C LEU A 34 6.03 -4.49 27.48
N ALA A 35 5.39 -5.05 26.46
CA ALA A 35 4.80 -4.32 25.35
C ALA A 35 3.33 -4.71 25.20
N LEU A 36 2.46 -3.71 25.10
CA LEU A 36 1.04 -3.86 24.78
C LEU A 36 0.82 -3.38 23.36
N ARG A 37 0.29 -4.23 22.50
CA ARG A 37 0.02 -3.94 21.10
C ARG A 37 -1.48 -3.88 20.89
N VAL A 38 -1.93 -2.91 20.11
CA VAL A 38 -3.27 -2.89 19.53
C VAL A 38 -3.10 -2.60 18.06
N SER A 39 -3.80 -3.32 17.21
CA SER A 39 -3.80 -3.02 15.78
C SER A 39 -5.17 -3.25 15.17
N GLU A 40 -5.58 -2.34 14.31
CA GLU A 40 -6.79 -2.45 13.52
C GLU A 40 -6.40 -2.60 12.05
N THR A 41 -6.76 -3.71 11.45
CA THR A 41 -6.55 -4.01 10.03
C THR A 41 -7.87 -3.85 9.29
N VAL A 42 -7.85 -3.15 8.17
CA VAL A 42 -8.99 -3.01 7.27
C VAL A 42 -8.58 -3.46 5.87
N GLY A 43 -9.22 -4.50 5.36
CA GLY A 43 -9.07 -5.03 4.01
C GLY A 43 -10.30 -4.81 3.14
N SER A 44 -10.22 -5.20 1.87
CA SER A 44 -11.38 -5.24 0.96
C SER A 44 -12.44 -6.23 1.44
N ASP A 45 -12.01 -7.30 2.11
CA ASP A 45 -12.90 -8.41 2.46
C ASP A 45 -13.32 -8.39 3.95
N GLY A 46 -12.94 -7.34 4.71
CA GLY A 46 -13.31 -7.22 6.12
C GLY A 46 -12.36 -6.42 7.01
N THR A 47 -12.65 -6.38 8.31
CA THR A 47 -11.83 -5.74 9.35
C THR A 47 -11.27 -6.76 10.34
N ALA A 48 -10.15 -6.43 10.99
CA ALA A 48 -9.57 -7.25 12.05
C ALA A 48 -8.97 -6.38 13.15
N THR A 49 -9.49 -6.49 14.37
CA THR A 49 -8.92 -5.88 15.57
C THR A 49 -8.03 -6.89 16.29
N GLN A 50 -6.76 -6.58 16.48
CA GLN A 50 -5.82 -7.39 17.24
C GLN A 50 -5.38 -6.66 18.51
N LEU A 51 -5.38 -7.38 19.63
CA LEU A 51 -4.81 -6.99 20.91
C LEU A 51 -3.68 -7.95 21.23
N GLY A 52 -2.48 -7.43 21.42
CA GLY A 52 -1.29 -8.20 21.73
C GLY A 52 -0.68 -7.77 23.06
N ILE A 53 -0.05 -8.72 23.74
CA ILE A 53 0.80 -8.48 24.89
C ILE A 53 2.08 -9.28 24.69
N THR A 54 3.23 -8.63 24.80
CA THR A 54 4.53 -9.29 24.79
C THR A 54 5.22 -9.02 26.11
N ASN A 55 5.65 -10.08 26.78
CA ASN A 55 6.44 -10.03 27.99
C ASN A 55 7.81 -10.68 27.73
N ARG A 56 8.84 -9.84 27.72
CA ARG A 56 10.25 -10.22 27.71
C ARG A 56 10.65 -10.62 29.13
N ILE A 57 10.72 -11.92 29.35
CA ILE A 57 11.10 -12.50 30.65
C ILE A 57 12.56 -12.17 30.97
N ASN A 58 13.42 -12.19 29.95
CA ASN A 58 14.82 -11.80 30.00
C ASN A 58 15.30 -11.45 28.58
N ASP A 59 16.56 -11.05 28.42
CA ASP A 59 17.14 -10.61 27.14
C ASP A 59 17.07 -11.64 25.99
N ARG A 60 16.71 -12.89 26.27
CA ARG A 60 16.66 -13.98 25.29
C ARG A 60 15.29 -14.62 25.13
N VAL A 61 14.32 -14.31 25.99
CA VAL A 61 13.03 -15.03 26.01
C VAL A 61 11.88 -14.04 26.02
N ASP A 62 11.07 -14.10 24.98
CA ASP A 62 9.84 -13.35 24.82
C ASP A 62 8.64 -14.31 24.81
N ILE A 63 7.62 -13.99 25.60
CA ILE A 63 6.29 -14.62 25.51
C ILE A 63 5.32 -13.58 24.97
N SER A 64 4.55 -13.91 23.94
CA SER A 64 3.51 -13.02 23.42
C SER A 64 2.15 -13.72 23.39
N GLY A 65 1.11 -13.04 23.84
CA GLY A 65 -0.28 -13.44 23.61
C GLY A 65 -0.93 -12.47 22.64
N ASP A 66 -1.67 -12.96 21.67
CA ASP A 66 -2.40 -12.13 20.71
C ASP A 66 -3.86 -12.61 20.63
N TYR A 67 -4.80 -11.68 20.59
CA TYR A 67 -6.22 -11.95 20.39
C TYR A 67 -6.71 -11.08 19.24
N THR A 68 -7.20 -11.71 18.19
CA THR A 68 -7.69 -11.07 16.97
C THR A 68 -9.18 -11.33 16.82
N LEU A 69 -9.96 -10.28 16.65
CA LEU A 69 -11.35 -10.32 16.27
C LEU A 69 -11.44 -9.91 14.80
N THR A 70 -11.93 -10.79 13.92
CA THR A 70 -12.10 -10.53 12.50
C THR A 70 -13.58 -10.39 12.18
N ASN A 71 -13.94 -9.52 11.25
CA ASN A 71 -15.28 -9.41 10.70
C ASN A 71 -15.16 -9.33 9.18
N THR A 72 -15.43 -10.43 8.49
CA THR A 72 -15.29 -10.53 7.03
C THR A 72 -16.64 -10.69 6.35
N SER A 73 -16.75 -10.22 5.09
CA SER A 73 -17.99 -10.27 4.32
C SER A 73 -18.52 -11.71 4.16
N GLU A 74 -17.64 -12.65 3.81
CA GLU A 74 -18.02 -14.05 3.56
C GLU A 74 -18.30 -14.89 4.83
N LYS A 75 -17.61 -14.59 5.95
CA LYS A 75 -17.58 -15.50 7.12
C LYS A 75 -18.12 -14.89 8.41
N GLY A 76 -18.48 -13.61 8.39
CA GLY A 76 -18.95 -12.88 9.57
C GLY A 76 -17.86 -12.70 10.63
N VAL A 77 -18.26 -12.74 11.91
CA VAL A 77 -17.36 -12.47 13.04
C VAL A 77 -16.57 -13.72 13.43
N GLY A 78 -15.25 -13.68 13.17
CA GLY A 78 -14.27 -14.65 13.62
C GLY A 78 -13.48 -14.16 14.83
N GLN A 79 -12.97 -15.09 15.64
CA GLN A 79 -12.09 -14.78 16.76
C GLN A 79 -10.89 -15.73 16.71
N VAL A 80 -9.69 -15.23 16.97
CA VAL A 80 -8.46 -16.02 17.05
C VAL A 80 -7.70 -15.59 18.29
N ALA A 81 -7.37 -16.54 19.17
CA ALA A 81 -6.46 -16.32 20.28
C ALA A 81 -5.18 -17.10 20.02
N SER A 82 -4.01 -16.50 20.24
CA SER A 82 -2.73 -17.18 20.16
C SER A 82 -1.81 -16.85 21.34
N LEU A 83 -0.95 -17.80 21.67
CA LEU A 83 0.13 -17.69 22.64
C LEU A 83 1.39 -18.20 21.97
N SER A 84 2.40 -17.36 21.91
CA SER A 84 3.71 -17.65 21.33
C SER A 84 4.81 -17.45 22.36
N ALA A 85 5.84 -18.28 22.28
CA ALA A 85 7.08 -18.10 23.01
C ALA A 85 8.23 -18.15 22.00
N SER A 86 9.17 -17.22 22.12
CA SER A 86 10.39 -17.22 21.32
C SER A 86 11.60 -17.10 22.22
N ALA A 87 12.64 -17.88 21.91
CA ALA A 87 13.86 -17.94 22.70
C ALA A 87 15.10 -17.88 21.80
N GLU A 88 16.01 -16.95 22.08
CA GLU A 88 17.37 -16.97 21.57
C GLU A 88 18.18 -18.00 22.35
N VAL A 89 18.36 -19.18 21.77
CA VAL A 89 19.11 -20.29 22.39
C VAL A 89 20.60 -19.94 22.42
N ASP A 90 21.08 -19.33 21.34
CA ASP A 90 22.42 -18.75 21.19
C ASP A 90 22.38 -17.59 20.17
N GLU A 91 23.51 -16.93 19.92
CA GLU A 91 23.61 -15.77 19.00
C GLU A 91 23.17 -16.06 17.55
N LYS A 92 23.04 -17.33 17.17
CA LYS A 92 22.72 -17.77 15.81
C LYS A 92 21.41 -18.54 15.72
N THR A 93 20.83 -18.94 16.85
CA THR A 93 19.73 -19.90 16.91
C THR A 93 18.55 -19.32 17.68
N LYS A 94 17.40 -19.22 16.99
CA LYS A 94 16.12 -18.80 17.57
C LYS A 94 15.13 -19.94 17.49
N ALA A 95 14.55 -20.30 18.63
CA ALA A 95 13.45 -21.24 18.73
C ALA A 95 12.14 -20.49 18.94
N THR A 96 11.05 -21.02 18.39
CA THR A 96 9.70 -20.47 18.50
C THR A 96 8.70 -21.59 18.73
N ALA A 97 7.70 -21.33 19.56
CA ALA A 97 6.54 -22.20 19.74
C ALA A 97 5.30 -21.33 19.76
N THR A 98 4.25 -21.71 19.03
CA THR A 98 3.00 -20.96 18.98
C THR A 98 1.83 -21.92 19.11
N VAL A 99 0.85 -21.58 19.93
CA VAL A 99 -0.45 -22.23 20.00
C VAL A 99 -1.50 -21.18 19.65
N ALA A 100 -2.44 -21.50 18.77
CA ALA A 100 -3.54 -20.64 18.41
C ALA A 100 -4.85 -21.42 18.35
N GLY A 101 -5.96 -20.76 18.61
CA GLY A 101 -7.31 -21.32 18.48
C GLY A 101 -8.25 -20.27 17.91
N SER A 102 -9.20 -20.69 17.07
CA SER A 102 -10.20 -19.83 16.46
C SER A 102 -11.64 -20.24 16.83
N SER A 103 -12.57 -19.29 16.70
CA SER A 103 -14.02 -19.51 16.81
C SER A 103 -14.55 -20.53 15.80
N ASP A 104 -13.84 -20.68 14.68
CA ASP A 104 -14.24 -21.54 13.57
C ASP A 104 -13.76 -22.98 13.77
N HIS A 105 -13.50 -23.34 15.03
CA HIS A 105 -13.06 -24.66 15.47
C HIS A 105 -11.68 -25.05 14.92
N THR A 106 -10.84 -24.08 14.54
CA THR A 106 -9.46 -24.33 14.14
C THR A 106 -8.50 -24.10 15.31
N SER A 107 -7.70 -25.10 15.67
CA SER A 107 -6.62 -25.01 16.65
C SER A 107 -5.30 -25.38 16.00
N THR A 108 -4.28 -24.56 16.20
CA THR A 108 -2.95 -24.75 15.62
C THR A 108 -1.91 -24.79 16.72
N MET A 109 -0.96 -25.70 16.62
CA MET A 109 0.27 -25.72 17.40
C MET A 109 1.45 -25.79 16.43
N SER A 110 2.42 -24.89 16.55
CA SER A 110 3.61 -24.87 15.72
C SER A 110 4.88 -24.68 16.53
N PHE A 111 5.96 -25.29 16.05
CA PHE A 111 7.30 -25.21 16.61
C PHE A 111 8.28 -24.93 15.49
N GLY A 112 9.03 -23.83 15.60
CA GLY A 112 9.99 -23.40 14.60
C GLY A 112 11.38 -23.26 15.20
N THR A 113 12.42 -23.60 14.46
CA THR A 113 13.81 -23.28 14.78
C THR A 113 14.46 -22.64 13.57
N GLU A 114 15.03 -21.46 13.76
CA GLU A 114 15.84 -20.77 12.76
C GLU A 114 17.29 -20.71 13.23
N ARG A 115 18.22 -21.11 12.37
CA ARG A 115 19.65 -21.08 12.67
C ARG A 115 20.46 -20.45 11.54
N LYS A 116 21.18 -19.38 11.85
CA LYS A 116 22.16 -18.76 10.95
C LYS A 116 23.43 -19.61 10.90
N MET A 117 23.69 -20.24 9.75
CA MET A 117 24.89 -21.03 9.51
C MET A 117 26.07 -20.15 9.08
N SER A 118 25.79 -19.08 8.33
CA SER A 118 26.72 -17.99 8.00
C SER A 118 25.96 -16.68 7.79
N GLU A 119 26.64 -15.58 7.43
CA GLU A 119 25.98 -14.29 7.13
C GLU A 119 24.91 -14.41 6.02
N ASP A 120 25.13 -15.37 5.12
CA ASP A 120 24.36 -15.53 3.89
C ASP A 120 23.45 -16.77 3.90
N LEU A 121 23.57 -17.66 4.89
CA LEU A 121 22.90 -18.96 4.90
C LEU A 121 22.17 -19.18 6.21
N THR A 122 20.86 -19.43 6.11
CA THR A 122 19.97 -19.70 7.24
C THR A 122 19.25 -21.03 7.00
N VAL A 123 19.19 -21.86 8.04
CA VAL A 123 18.41 -23.10 8.07
C VAL A 123 17.17 -22.87 8.92
N LYS A 124 16.01 -23.31 8.43
CA LYS A 124 14.76 -23.27 9.18
C LYS A 124 14.15 -24.67 9.26
N THR A 125 13.60 -24.99 10.41
CA THR A 125 12.83 -26.23 10.62
C THR A 125 11.54 -25.89 11.33
N ASP A 126 10.41 -26.33 10.78
CA ASP A 126 9.10 -26.00 11.30
C ASP A 126 8.23 -27.25 11.38
N ARG A 127 7.55 -27.44 12.50
CA ARG A 127 6.56 -28.49 12.69
C ARG A 127 5.24 -27.87 13.09
N SER A 128 4.15 -28.24 12.44
CA SER A 128 2.82 -27.73 12.73
C SER A 128 1.81 -28.86 12.89
N PHE A 129 0.85 -28.64 13.77
CA PHE A 129 -0.33 -29.47 14.01
C PHE A 129 -1.53 -28.55 13.92
N VAL A 130 -2.43 -28.80 12.98
CA VAL A 130 -3.62 -28.01 12.73
C VAL A 130 -4.82 -28.94 12.88
N GLN A 131 -5.78 -28.57 13.71
CA GLN A 131 -7.04 -29.25 13.91
C GLN A 131 -8.14 -28.27 13.49
N SER A 132 -8.81 -28.50 12.38
CA SER A 132 -10.05 -27.81 11.99
C SER A 132 -11.25 -28.70 12.30
N LYS A 133 -12.47 -28.19 12.07
CA LYS A 133 -13.74 -28.89 12.36
C LYS A 133 -13.74 -30.37 11.93
N ASP A 134 -13.40 -30.63 10.68
CA ASP A 134 -13.48 -31.95 10.05
C ASP A 134 -12.14 -32.42 9.46
N GLN A 135 -11.03 -31.76 9.85
CA GLN A 135 -9.70 -32.01 9.28
C GLN A 135 -8.59 -31.86 10.32
N THR A 136 -7.64 -32.79 10.32
CA THR A 136 -6.39 -32.68 11.07
C THR A 136 -5.22 -32.68 10.10
N THR A 137 -4.24 -31.81 10.30
CA THR A 137 -3.07 -31.72 9.43
C THR A 137 -1.81 -31.61 10.28
N THR A 138 -0.86 -32.50 10.05
CA THR A 138 0.49 -32.42 10.62
C THR A 138 1.47 -32.11 9.49
N GLY A 139 2.28 -31.06 9.66
CA GLY A 139 3.28 -30.64 8.69
C GLY A 139 4.67 -30.60 9.33
N GLU A 140 5.67 -31.04 8.59
CA GLU A 140 7.09 -30.88 8.93
C GLU A 140 7.81 -30.27 7.75
N ASN A 141 8.54 -29.18 7.96
CA ASN A 141 9.23 -28.43 6.92
C ASN A 141 10.70 -28.22 7.30
N PHE A 142 11.56 -28.31 6.30
CA PHE A 142 12.96 -27.97 6.33
C PHE A 142 13.25 -27.00 5.19
N SER A 143 13.75 -25.81 5.51
CA SER A 143 14.11 -24.79 4.52
C SER A 143 15.58 -24.39 4.62
N LEU A 144 16.20 -24.18 3.47
CA LEU A 144 17.51 -23.58 3.29
C LEU A 144 17.33 -22.23 2.59
N VAL A 145 17.61 -21.15 3.32
CA VAL A 145 17.54 -19.78 2.80
C VAL A 145 18.94 -19.27 2.54
N LYS A 146 19.26 -18.98 1.28
CA LYS A 146 20.52 -18.41 0.84
C LYS A 146 20.30 -16.98 0.33
N ASN A 147 20.93 -16.03 0.98
CA ASN A 147 21.02 -14.65 0.54
C ASN A 147 22.35 -14.45 -0.21
N TYR A 148 22.32 -13.78 -1.36
CA TYR A 148 23.52 -13.41 -2.09
C TYR A 148 23.29 -12.10 -2.85
N LYS A 149 23.93 -11.01 -2.40
CA LYS A 149 23.71 -9.65 -2.92
C LYS A 149 22.22 -9.27 -2.86
N ASN A 150 21.60 -8.98 -4.01
CA ASN A 150 20.17 -8.65 -4.13
C ASN A 150 19.30 -9.89 -4.41
N GLN A 151 19.85 -11.10 -4.29
CA GLN A 151 19.12 -12.34 -4.53
C GLN A 151 18.87 -13.07 -3.22
N GLN A 152 17.69 -13.66 -3.11
CA GLN A 152 17.33 -14.56 -2.04
C GLN A 152 16.70 -15.79 -2.66
N TRP A 153 17.18 -16.95 -2.26
CA TRP A 153 16.66 -18.25 -2.68
C TRP A 153 16.31 -19.08 -1.45
N GLU A 154 15.14 -19.70 -1.47
CA GLU A 154 14.69 -20.64 -0.47
C GLU A 154 14.36 -21.97 -1.13
N GLY A 155 15.10 -23.02 -0.73
CA GLY A 155 14.75 -24.39 -1.03
C GLY A 155 14.05 -25.02 0.17
N ARG A 156 12.87 -25.61 -0.04
CA ARG A 156 12.04 -26.22 1.00
C ARG A 156 11.80 -27.69 0.70
N PHE A 157 11.89 -28.53 1.73
CA PHE A 157 11.36 -29.88 1.74
C PHE A 157 10.35 -29.97 2.87
N GLY A 158 9.17 -30.51 2.60
CA GLY A 158 8.14 -30.71 3.60
C GLY A 158 7.47 -32.07 3.49
N GLN A 159 7.01 -32.57 4.63
CA GLN A 159 6.11 -33.72 4.72
C GLN A 159 4.82 -33.25 5.35
N GLN A 160 3.69 -33.69 4.79
CA GLN A 160 2.38 -33.31 5.28
C GLN A 160 1.48 -34.54 5.34
N VAL A 161 0.83 -34.73 6.48
CA VAL A 161 -0.24 -35.72 6.67
C VAL A 161 -1.50 -34.96 6.97
N SER A 162 -2.58 -35.25 6.27
CA SER A 162 -3.89 -34.66 6.51
C SER A 162 -4.92 -35.76 6.63
N ASN A 163 -5.73 -35.76 7.69
CA ASN A 163 -6.88 -36.65 7.85
C ASN A 163 -8.15 -35.81 7.82
N GLN A 164 -9.05 -36.12 6.91
CA GLN A 164 -10.41 -35.59 6.79
C GLN A 164 -11.41 -36.71 7.13
N GLU A 165 -12.70 -36.38 7.23
CA GLU A 165 -13.74 -37.38 7.55
C GLU A 165 -13.78 -38.57 6.58
N ASP A 166 -13.49 -38.32 5.31
CA ASP A 166 -13.64 -39.27 4.21
C ASP A 166 -12.31 -39.75 3.62
N GLN A 167 -11.18 -39.09 3.95
CA GLN A 167 -9.87 -39.43 3.38
C GLN A 167 -8.68 -39.03 4.26
N THR A 168 -7.59 -39.78 4.14
CA THR A 168 -6.27 -39.42 4.65
C THR A 168 -5.32 -39.19 3.49
N SER A 169 -4.59 -38.07 3.48
CA SER A 169 -3.56 -37.76 2.50
C SER A 169 -2.18 -37.63 3.14
N GLU A 170 -1.17 -38.28 2.57
CA GLU A 170 0.23 -38.12 2.94
C GLU A 170 1.03 -37.60 1.74
N ALA A 171 1.80 -36.52 1.90
CA ALA A 171 2.50 -35.88 0.80
C ALA A 171 3.91 -35.44 1.18
N ASN A 172 4.84 -35.58 0.24
CA ASN A 172 6.14 -34.93 0.25
C ASN A 172 6.09 -33.73 -0.70
N ILE A 173 6.52 -32.56 -0.24
CA ILE A 173 6.47 -31.29 -0.96
C ILE A 173 7.89 -30.75 -1.11
N TYR A 174 8.29 -30.47 -2.34
CA TYR A 174 9.58 -29.88 -2.70
C TYR A 174 9.32 -28.48 -3.27
N GLY A 175 9.86 -27.45 -2.63
CA GLY A 175 9.69 -26.06 -3.04
C GLY A 175 11.02 -25.40 -3.37
N LEU A 176 11.01 -24.53 -4.37
CA LEU A 176 12.09 -23.61 -4.68
C LEU A 176 11.48 -22.24 -5.00
N SER A 177 11.85 -21.21 -4.26
CA SER A 177 11.39 -19.85 -4.49
C SER A 177 12.53 -18.85 -4.37
N GLY A 178 12.41 -17.71 -5.05
CA GLY A 178 13.40 -16.66 -4.91
C GLY A 178 13.25 -15.50 -5.88
N ASN A 179 13.93 -14.41 -5.53
CA ASN A 179 14.10 -13.25 -6.40
C ASN A 179 15.38 -13.42 -7.21
N VAL A 180 15.24 -13.58 -8.52
CA VAL A 180 16.37 -13.73 -9.45
C VAL A 180 17.13 -12.40 -9.58
N ASN A 181 16.39 -11.30 -9.58
CA ASN A 181 16.89 -9.93 -9.62
C ASN A 181 15.73 -8.97 -9.23
N ASP A 182 15.99 -7.66 -9.27
CA ASP A 182 15.02 -6.63 -8.87
C ASP A 182 13.72 -6.59 -9.71
N TRP A 183 13.66 -7.29 -10.85
CA TRP A 183 12.48 -7.30 -11.74
C TRP A 183 11.82 -8.67 -11.91
N LEU A 184 12.42 -9.76 -11.43
CA LEU A 184 11.96 -11.14 -11.66
C LEU A 184 12.00 -11.97 -10.38
N SER A 185 10.86 -12.55 -10.03
CA SER A 185 10.67 -13.54 -8.98
C SER A 185 10.18 -14.86 -9.59
N LEU A 186 10.64 -15.98 -9.04
CA LEU A 186 10.28 -17.33 -9.47
C LEU A 186 9.87 -18.17 -8.27
N THR A 187 8.86 -19.01 -8.46
CA THR A 187 8.42 -20.02 -7.49
C THR A 187 8.11 -21.32 -8.22
N GLY A 188 8.53 -22.45 -7.65
CA GLY A 188 8.21 -23.77 -8.14
C GLY A 188 7.98 -24.72 -6.98
N ASN A 189 6.88 -25.47 -7.03
CA ASN A 189 6.55 -26.51 -6.06
C ASN A 189 6.21 -27.81 -6.79
N TYR A 190 6.70 -28.92 -6.25
CA TYR A 190 6.36 -30.27 -6.67
C TYR A 190 5.90 -31.06 -5.45
N GLU A 191 4.71 -31.64 -5.54
CA GLU A 191 4.12 -32.48 -4.52
C GLU A 191 3.98 -33.90 -5.06
N ARG A 192 4.30 -34.88 -4.20
CA ARG A 192 4.00 -36.29 -4.44
C ARG A 192 3.48 -36.92 -3.17
N GLY A 193 2.30 -37.52 -3.26
CA GLY A 193 1.62 -38.11 -2.11
C GLY A 193 0.66 -39.23 -2.48
N VAL A 194 0.00 -39.76 -1.47
CA VAL A 194 -1.05 -40.76 -1.55
C VAL A 194 -2.26 -40.22 -0.82
N VAL A 195 -3.44 -40.42 -1.40
CA VAL A 195 -4.73 -40.10 -0.81
C VAL A 195 -5.50 -41.40 -0.66
N GLN A 196 -5.89 -41.74 0.57
CA GLN A 196 -6.61 -42.94 0.92
C GLN A 196 -7.99 -42.57 1.44
N HIS A 197 -9.03 -42.91 0.69
CA HIS A 197 -10.41 -42.73 1.10
C HIS A 197 -10.83 -43.80 2.11
N HIS A 198 -11.64 -43.43 3.09
CA HIS A 198 -12.21 -44.35 4.09
C HIS A 198 -13.19 -45.35 3.48
N SER A 199 -13.67 -45.10 2.25
CA SER A 199 -14.39 -46.07 1.41
C SER A 199 -13.51 -47.26 0.96
N GLY A 200 -12.19 -47.18 1.13
CA GLY A 200 -11.21 -48.18 0.72
C GLY A 200 -10.52 -47.89 -0.61
N GLU A 201 -10.88 -46.79 -1.29
CA GLU A 201 -10.21 -46.33 -2.50
C GLU A 201 -8.89 -45.64 -2.18
N GLN A 202 -7.87 -45.80 -3.03
CA GLN A 202 -6.59 -45.13 -2.90
C GLN A 202 -6.20 -44.49 -4.23
N SER A 203 -5.66 -43.27 -4.15
CA SER A 203 -5.17 -42.51 -5.29
C SER A 203 -3.76 -41.99 -5.04
N ASP A 204 -2.87 -42.13 -6.03
CA ASP A 204 -1.55 -41.49 -6.01
C ASP A 204 -1.69 -40.05 -6.53
N ARG A 205 -1.26 -39.07 -5.73
CA ARG A 205 -1.33 -37.64 -6.05
C ARG A 205 0.02 -37.09 -6.47
N GLN A 206 0.04 -36.35 -7.57
CA GLN A 206 1.15 -35.50 -7.98
C GLN A 206 0.64 -34.10 -8.29
N ALA A 207 1.30 -33.07 -7.77
CA ALA A 207 0.98 -31.69 -8.11
C ALA A 207 2.23 -30.90 -8.49
N ILE A 208 2.11 -30.01 -9.46
CA ILE A 208 3.15 -29.09 -9.90
C ILE A 208 2.55 -27.69 -9.89
N ALA A 209 3.18 -26.76 -9.18
CA ALA A 209 2.82 -25.35 -9.20
C ALA A 209 4.03 -24.51 -9.60
N LEU A 210 3.87 -23.63 -10.58
CA LEU A 210 4.90 -22.72 -11.07
C LEU A 210 4.38 -21.29 -11.00
N GLY A 211 5.21 -20.37 -10.50
CA GLY A 211 4.89 -18.95 -10.34
C GLY A 211 6.00 -18.06 -10.91
N VAL A 212 5.61 -17.00 -11.61
CA VAL A 212 6.51 -15.99 -12.17
C VAL A 212 5.94 -14.60 -11.86
N GLY A 213 6.72 -13.76 -11.18
CA GLY A 213 6.39 -12.36 -10.94
C GLY A 213 7.38 -11.44 -11.64
N MET A 214 6.89 -10.48 -12.41
CA MET A 214 7.69 -9.51 -13.16
C MET A 214 7.30 -8.07 -12.80
N VAL A 215 8.30 -7.22 -12.57
CA VAL A 215 8.10 -5.79 -12.30
C VAL A 215 9.05 -4.98 -13.17
N HIS A 216 8.52 -4.24 -14.14
CA HIS A 216 9.31 -3.34 -14.98
C HIS A 216 9.19 -1.90 -14.49
N GLN A 217 10.32 -1.32 -14.08
CA GLN A 217 10.41 0.07 -13.63
C GLN A 217 11.20 0.91 -14.62
N ASP A 218 10.82 2.19 -14.76
CA ASP A 218 11.63 3.18 -15.46
C ASP A 218 12.91 3.44 -14.66
N LYS A 219 14.07 3.12 -15.24
CA LYS A 219 15.39 3.26 -14.61
C LYS A 219 15.72 4.69 -14.18
N VAL A 220 15.01 5.71 -14.69
CA VAL A 220 15.27 7.12 -14.39
C VAL A 220 14.28 7.69 -13.38
N SER A 221 12.98 7.42 -13.55
CA SER A 221 11.95 7.95 -12.63
C SER A 221 11.69 7.05 -11.44
N GLY A 222 12.03 5.77 -11.55
CA GLY A 222 11.70 4.79 -10.54
C GLY A 222 10.29 4.24 -10.62
N GLU A 223 9.45 4.82 -11.48
CA GLU A 223 8.06 4.45 -11.53
C GLU A 223 7.89 3.07 -12.12
N THR A 224 7.00 2.29 -11.48
CA THR A 224 6.59 1.01 -12.05
C THR A 224 5.72 1.28 -13.28
N LEU A 225 6.18 0.78 -14.43
CA LEU A 225 5.49 0.92 -15.70
C LEU A 225 4.58 -0.27 -15.96
N VAL A 226 5.04 -1.48 -15.65
CA VAL A 226 4.30 -2.73 -15.87
C VAL A 226 4.59 -3.70 -14.73
N LYS A 227 3.55 -4.36 -14.24
CA LYS A 227 3.63 -5.51 -13.33
C LYS A 227 2.92 -6.69 -13.98
N SER A 228 3.44 -7.89 -13.77
CA SER A 228 2.81 -9.12 -14.24
C SER A 228 3.01 -10.22 -13.20
N SER A 229 1.95 -10.96 -12.89
CA SER A 229 1.97 -12.15 -12.05
C SER A 229 1.34 -13.30 -12.82
N THR A 230 2.02 -14.45 -12.85
CA THR A 230 1.55 -15.66 -13.51
C THR A 230 1.72 -16.84 -12.56
N LYS A 231 0.66 -17.61 -12.34
CA LYS A 231 0.70 -18.88 -11.60
C LYS A 231 -0.01 -19.96 -12.40
N VAL A 232 0.64 -21.11 -12.53
CA VAL A 232 0.08 -22.31 -13.18
C VAL A 232 0.20 -23.46 -12.22
N GLU A 233 -0.88 -24.19 -12.02
CA GLU A 233 -0.93 -25.38 -11.18
C GLU A 233 -1.60 -26.54 -11.92
N MET A 234 -1.03 -27.73 -11.76
CA MET A 234 -1.55 -28.97 -12.32
C MET A 234 -1.51 -30.06 -11.25
N ARG A 235 -2.64 -30.71 -11.02
CA ARG A 235 -2.77 -31.84 -10.09
C ARG A 235 -3.29 -33.07 -10.83
N PHE A 236 -2.66 -34.19 -10.55
CA PHE A 236 -2.92 -35.50 -11.12
C PHE A 236 -3.17 -36.46 -9.97
N ASP A 237 -4.40 -36.96 -9.85
CA ASP A 237 -4.76 -38.02 -8.90
C ASP A 237 -5.06 -39.28 -9.72
N ASP A 238 -4.30 -40.35 -9.51
CA ASP A 238 -4.42 -41.64 -10.22
C ASP A 238 -4.92 -42.72 -9.26
N GLY A 239 -6.08 -43.32 -9.50
CA GLY A 239 -6.73 -44.21 -8.53
C GLY A 239 -7.93 -44.97 -9.07
N SER A 240 -8.99 -45.12 -8.26
CA SER A 240 -10.29 -45.65 -8.69
C SER A 240 -10.92 -44.78 -9.80
N ASN A 241 -10.76 -43.47 -9.65
CA ASN A 241 -11.12 -42.45 -10.62
C ASN A 241 -9.90 -41.55 -10.84
N ASP A 242 -9.47 -41.44 -12.09
CA ASP A 242 -8.37 -40.55 -12.44
C ASP A 242 -8.90 -39.12 -12.51
N ILE A 243 -8.38 -38.24 -11.67
CA ILE A 243 -8.77 -36.82 -11.63
C ILE A 243 -7.61 -35.96 -12.12
N ARG A 244 -7.94 -34.98 -12.95
CA ARG A 244 -7.02 -33.98 -13.47
C ARG A 244 -7.57 -32.60 -13.16
N GLN A 245 -6.77 -31.81 -12.45
CA GLN A 245 -7.10 -30.42 -12.13
C GLN A 245 -6.03 -29.50 -12.70
N SER A 246 -6.46 -28.41 -13.31
CA SER A 246 -5.58 -27.37 -13.82
C SER A 246 -6.07 -26.00 -13.36
N PHE A 247 -5.15 -25.15 -12.94
CA PHE A 247 -5.42 -23.78 -12.54
C PHE A 247 -4.42 -22.83 -13.20
N LEU A 248 -4.92 -21.69 -13.68
CA LEU A 248 -4.13 -20.59 -14.23
C LEU A 248 -4.62 -19.30 -13.60
N TYR A 249 -3.68 -18.53 -13.05
CA TYR A 249 -3.88 -17.15 -12.66
C TYR A 249 -2.90 -16.26 -13.43
N GLN A 250 -3.42 -15.18 -14.00
CA GLN A 250 -2.64 -14.17 -14.71
C GLN A 250 -3.16 -12.78 -14.36
N LEU A 251 -2.28 -11.90 -13.89
CA LEU A 251 -2.56 -10.48 -13.74
C LEU A 251 -1.49 -9.70 -14.49
N VAL A 252 -1.91 -8.72 -15.29
CA VAL A 252 -1.02 -7.75 -15.92
C VAL A 252 -1.57 -6.36 -15.69
N GLU A 253 -0.78 -5.48 -15.12
CA GLU A 253 -1.10 -4.07 -14.91
C GLU A 253 -0.04 -3.20 -15.58
N GLY A 254 -0.44 -2.13 -16.26
CA GLY A 254 0.50 -1.19 -16.84
C GLY A 254 -0.01 0.23 -17.00
N LYS A 255 0.92 1.18 -16.89
CA LYS A 255 0.67 2.59 -17.21
C LYS A 255 0.81 2.80 -18.72
N VAL A 256 -0.29 3.16 -19.38
CA VAL A 256 -0.29 3.53 -20.81
C VAL A 256 0.19 4.97 -21.00
N SER A 257 -0.13 5.84 -20.04
CA SER A 257 0.37 7.22 -19.95
C SER A 257 0.50 7.63 -18.48
N GLU A 258 1.00 8.83 -18.20
CA GLU A 258 1.03 9.37 -16.83
C GLU A 258 -0.38 9.46 -16.21
N ASP A 259 -1.42 9.59 -17.04
CA ASP A 259 -2.81 9.75 -16.61
C ASP A 259 -3.65 8.47 -16.68
N ILE A 260 -3.17 7.39 -17.33
CA ILE A 260 -3.97 6.19 -17.64
C ILE A 260 -3.23 4.93 -17.23
N THR A 261 -3.86 4.14 -16.36
CA THR A 261 -3.47 2.77 -16.02
C THR A 261 -4.51 1.80 -16.55
N VAL A 262 -4.06 0.66 -17.08
CA VAL A 262 -4.92 -0.42 -17.58
C VAL A 262 -4.44 -1.72 -16.96
N TYR A 263 -5.35 -2.63 -16.68
CA TYR A 263 -5.02 -3.97 -16.22
C TYR A 263 -5.91 -5.04 -16.88
N ALA A 264 -5.44 -6.27 -16.83
CA ALA A 264 -6.20 -7.45 -17.20
C ALA A 264 -5.89 -8.58 -16.21
N LYS A 265 -6.94 -9.25 -15.72
CA LYS A 265 -6.89 -10.41 -14.84
C LYS A 265 -7.55 -11.61 -15.55
N ALA A 266 -6.99 -12.78 -15.38
CA ALA A 266 -7.57 -14.04 -15.84
C ALA A 266 -7.34 -15.14 -14.82
N GLU A 267 -8.42 -15.74 -14.36
CA GLU A 267 -8.42 -16.89 -13.48
C GLU A 267 -9.22 -18.01 -14.12
N LEU A 268 -8.57 -19.15 -14.36
CA LEU A 268 -9.17 -20.28 -15.04
C LEU A 268 -8.88 -21.55 -14.24
N SER A 269 -9.94 -22.24 -13.80
CA SER A 269 -9.85 -23.55 -13.17
C SER A 269 -10.65 -24.58 -13.96
N LYS A 270 -10.18 -25.83 -13.95
CA LYS A 270 -10.92 -26.95 -14.51
C LYS A 270 -10.54 -28.24 -13.80
N THR A 271 -11.56 -28.97 -13.36
CA THR A 271 -11.42 -30.30 -12.76
C THR A 271 -12.18 -31.31 -13.62
N ARG A 272 -11.50 -32.39 -14.03
CA ARG A 272 -12.08 -33.45 -14.87
C ARG A 272 -11.79 -34.82 -14.27
N ASN A 273 -12.79 -35.69 -14.26
CA ASN A 273 -12.59 -37.12 -14.12
C ASN A 273 -12.27 -37.71 -15.50
N THR A 274 -11.04 -38.18 -15.69
CA THR A 274 -10.60 -38.76 -16.96
C THR A 274 -11.06 -40.20 -17.18
N THR A 275 -11.49 -40.90 -16.12
CA THR A 275 -12.06 -42.26 -16.22
C THR A 275 -13.48 -42.25 -16.78
N THR A 276 -14.32 -41.31 -16.33
CA THR A 276 -15.72 -41.15 -16.79
C THR A 276 -15.88 -40.11 -17.90
N GLU A 277 -14.77 -39.45 -18.26
CA GLU A 277 -14.71 -38.29 -19.16
C GLU A 277 -15.50 -37.04 -18.69
N ALA A 278 -16.11 -37.08 -17.50
CA ALA A 278 -16.95 -36.01 -16.95
C ALA A 278 -16.13 -34.78 -16.50
N VAL A 279 -16.66 -33.59 -16.77
CA VAL A 279 -16.16 -32.34 -16.16
C VAL A 279 -16.84 -32.20 -14.81
N LEU A 280 -16.04 -32.17 -13.74
CA LEU A 280 -16.55 -32.06 -12.37
C LEU A 280 -16.77 -30.59 -12.00
N GLU A 281 -15.86 -29.71 -12.43
CA GLU A 281 -15.89 -28.29 -12.07
C GLU A 281 -15.21 -27.48 -13.17
N ARG A 282 -15.68 -26.25 -13.37
CA ARG A 282 -15.01 -25.27 -14.22
C ARG A 282 -15.28 -23.87 -13.71
N TYR A 283 -14.22 -23.12 -13.48
CA TYR A 283 -14.29 -21.70 -13.14
C TYR A 283 -13.56 -20.86 -14.18
N LYS A 284 -14.14 -19.72 -14.54
CA LYS A 284 -13.49 -18.71 -15.37
C LYS A 284 -13.89 -17.32 -14.92
N GLU A 285 -12.89 -16.51 -14.60
CA GLU A 285 -13.04 -15.09 -14.36
C GLU A 285 -12.05 -14.36 -15.27
N LEU A 286 -12.58 -13.47 -16.10
CA LEU A 286 -11.78 -12.63 -17.00
C LEU A 286 -12.17 -11.18 -16.75
N GLU A 287 -11.21 -10.37 -16.33
CA GLU A 287 -11.43 -8.96 -16.05
C GLU A 287 -10.50 -8.10 -16.89
N ILE A 288 -11.04 -7.01 -17.41
CA ILE A 288 -10.26 -5.92 -18.01
C ILE A 288 -10.75 -4.61 -17.44
N GLY A 289 -9.83 -3.79 -16.98
CA GLY A 289 -10.18 -2.51 -16.37
C GLY A 289 -9.13 -1.45 -16.59
N GLY A 290 -9.49 -0.24 -16.19
CA GLY A 290 -8.59 0.89 -16.30
C GLY A 290 -9.01 2.04 -15.42
N ALA A 291 -8.06 2.93 -15.20
CA ALA A 291 -8.25 4.13 -14.42
C ALA A 291 -7.65 5.33 -15.16
N TYR A 292 -8.40 6.42 -15.17
CA TYR A 292 -7.99 7.72 -15.67
C TYR A 292 -7.87 8.72 -14.52
N ARG A 293 -6.65 9.20 -14.28
CA ARG A 293 -6.28 10.11 -13.19
C ARG A 293 -5.37 11.22 -13.74
N PRO A 294 -5.91 12.37 -14.17
CA PRO A 294 -5.14 13.42 -14.83
C PRO A 294 -4.12 14.08 -13.90
N VAL A 295 -2.84 13.88 -14.16
CA VAL A 295 -1.74 14.42 -13.34
C VAL A 295 -1.70 15.95 -13.37
N ALA A 296 -2.19 16.56 -14.46
CA ALA A 296 -2.25 18.01 -14.61
C ALA A 296 -3.40 18.67 -13.83
N HIS A 297 -4.47 17.92 -13.53
CA HIS A 297 -5.68 18.42 -12.87
C HIS A 297 -6.31 17.30 -12.03
N ASP A 298 -5.94 17.26 -10.75
CA ASP A 298 -6.30 16.19 -9.80
C ASP A 298 -7.73 16.28 -9.24
N ARG A 299 -8.67 16.85 -10.01
CA ARG A 299 -10.07 16.99 -9.56
C ARG A 299 -10.98 15.86 -10.00
N LEU A 300 -10.56 15.06 -10.97
CA LEU A 300 -11.36 14.00 -11.57
C LEU A 300 -10.57 12.70 -11.50
N ASN A 301 -11.19 11.65 -10.98
CA ASN A 301 -10.71 10.29 -11.10
C ASN A 301 -11.83 9.43 -11.66
N VAL A 302 -11.51 8.61 -12.65
CA VAL A 302 -12.47 7.68 -13.27
C VAL A 302 -11.88 6.30 -13.26
N LEU A 303 -12.66 5.32 -12.83
CA LEU A 303 -12.32 3.90 -12.88
C LEU A 303 -13.42 3.16 -13.62
N GLY A 304 -13.06 2.09 -14.31
CA GLY A 304 -14.04 1.20 -14.87
C GLY A 304 -13.45 -0.16 -15.20
N SER A 305 -14.30 -1.18 -15.11
CA SER A 305 -13.95 -2.56 -15.38
C SER A 305 -15.09 -3.30 -16.06
N TYR A 306 -14.70 -4.37 -16.76
CA TYR A 306 -15.60 -5.37 -17.32
C TYR A 306 -15.11 -6.74 -16.86
N THR A 307 -16.00 -7.48 -16.23
CA THR A 307 -15.75 -8.84 -15.74
C THR A 307 -16.67 -9.83 -16.44
N TYR A 308 -16.10 -10.93 -16.91
CA TYR A 308 -16.83 -12.11 -17.35
C TYR A 308 -16.60 -13.25 -16.37
N LEU A 309 -17.68 -13.73 -15.77
CA LEU A 309 -17.71 -14.86 -14.86
C LEU A 309 -18.38 -16.05 -15.55
N SER A 310 -17.83 -17.25 -15.34
CA SER A 310 -18.48 -18.50 -15.71
C SER A 310 -18.10 -19.57 -14.70
N GLU A 311 -19.10 -20.04 -13.98
CA GLU A 311 -18.97 -21.08 -12.98
C GLU A 311 -19.82 -22.29 -13.37
N GLN A 312 -19.25 -23.47 -13.19
CA GLN A 312 -19.95 -24.74 -13.32
C GLN A 312 -19.66 -25.54 -12.06
N SER A 313 -20.60 -25.54 -11.14
CA SER A 313 -20.48 -26.22 -9.85
C SER A 313 -20.62 -27.74 -10.04
N PRO A 314 -20.00 -28.57 -9.18
CA PRO A 314 -20.20 -30.00 -9.20
C PRO A 314 -21.65 -30.33 -8.88
N GLY A 315 -22.27 -31.23 -9.64
CA GLY A 315 -23.69 -31.63 -9.49
C GLY A 315 -24.06 -32.34 -8.17
N SER A 316 -23.21 -32.26 -7.14
CA SER A 316 -23.39 -32.89 -5.82
C SER A 316 -23.32 -31.91 -4.65
N GLN A 317 -23.22 -30.59 -4.89
CA GLN A 317 -23.29 -29.60 -3.80
C GLN A 317 -24.76 -29.36 -3.40
N THR A 318 -25.11 -29.77 -2.18
CA THR A 318 -26.47 -29.68 -1.63
C THR A 318 -26.79 -28.34 -0.93
N ASP A 319 -25.82 -27.42 -0.81
CA ASP A 319 -25.97 -26.22 0.03
C ASP A 319 -26.32 -24.93 -0.73
N ASN A 320 -26.10 -24.85 -2.05
CA ASN A 320 -26.54 -23.74 -2.89
C ASN A 320 -27.58 -24.27 -3.88
N ALA A 321 -28.68 -23.56 -4.07
CA ALA A 321 -29.92 -24.02 -4.71
C ALA A 321 -29.76 -24.61 -6.13
N ASP A 322 -29.30 -25.86 -6.29
CA ASP A 322 -29.27 -26.64 -7.54
C ASP A 322 -28.76 -25.86 -8.79
N ILE A 323 -27.92 -24.82 -8.63
CA ILE A 323 -27.36 -24.05 -9.76
C ILE A 323 -26.25 -24.90 -10.38
N GLU A 324 -26.48 -25.40 -11.59
CA GLU A 324 -25.54 -26.25 -12.34
C GLU A 324 -24.50 -25.44 -13.11
N GLU A 325 -24.91 -24.28 -13.64
CA GLU A 325 -24.03 -23.41 -14.43
C GLU A 325 -24.49 -21.95 -14.32
N GLU A 326 -23.55 -21.07 -14.06
CA GLU A 326 -23.75 -19.62 -14.04
C GLU A 326 -22.80 -18.95 -15.04
N ARG A 327 -23.30 -17.92 -15.73
CA ARG A 327 -22.49 -17.03 -16.55
C ARG A 327 -22.92 -15.61 -16.29
N ALA A 328 -21.98 -14.71 -16.03
CA ALA A 328 -22.30 -13.31 -15.78
C ALA A 328 -21.36 -12.37 -16.52
N HIS A 329 -21.92 -11.26 -16.99
CA HIS A 329 -21.21 -10.10 -17.49
C HIS A 329 -21.44 -8.95 -16.52
N VAL A 330 -20.37 -8.42 -15.94
CA VAL A 330 -20.43 -7.30 -15.00
C VAL A 330 -19.69 -6.11 -15.59
N LEU A 331 -20.37 -4.98 -15.69
CA LEU A 331 -19.80 -3.68 -16.03
C LEU A 331 -19.83 -2.81 -14.78
N ALA A 332 -18.68 -2.31 -14.35
CA ALA A 332 -18.58 -1.40 -13.21
C ALA A 332 -17.87 -0.10 -13.63
N GLY A 333 -18.35 1.02 -13.13
CA GLY A 333 -17.76 2.33 -13.36
C GLY A 333 -17.89 3.21 -12.14
N GLU A 334 -16.82 3.93 -11.81
CA GLU A 334 -16.76 4.86 -10.70
C GLU A 334 -16.19 6.21 -11.15
N LEU A 335 -16.84 7.29 -10.77
CA LEU A 335 -16.43 8.66 -11.05
C LEU A 335 -16.33 9.43 -9.74
N ILE A 336 -15.14 9.96 -9.45
CA ILE A 336 -14.87 10.80 -8.28
C ILE A 336 -14.51 12.19 -8.77
N TYR A 337 -15.23 13.20 -8.29
CA TYR A 337 -15.04 14.59 -8.68
C TYR A 337 -15.00 15.56 -7.49
N ASP A 338 -13.92 16.33 -7.39
CA ASP A 338 -13.80 17.45 -6.47
C ASP A 338 -14.50 18.69 -7.03
N LEU A 339 -15.79 18.86 -6.68
CA LEU A 339 -16.60 20.04 -7.06
C LEU A 339 -15.98 21.35 -6.57
N SER A 340 -15.42 21.34 -5.36
CA SER A 340 -14.73 22.48 -4.76
C SER A 340 -13.70 22.01 -3.73
N ASP A 341 -12.95 22.93 -3.15
CA ASP A 341 -11.99 22.60 -2.08
C ASP A 341 -12.67 22.02 -0.82
N ARG A 342 -14.01 22.12 -0.72
CA ARG A 342 -14.81 21.59 0.40
C ARG A 342 -15.74 20.44 0.05
N TRP A 343 -16.04 20.19 -1.21
CA TRP A 343 -17.04 19.20 -1.62
C TRP A 343 -16.47 18.24 -2.64
N GLN A 344 -16.64 16.95 -2.38
CA GLN A 344 -16.30 15.85 -3.28
C GLN A 344 -17.56 15.00 -3.49
N VAL A 345 -17.79 14.61 -4.73
CA VAL A 345 -18.85 13.69 -5.13
C VAL A 345 -18.22 12.44 -5.72
N ALA A 346 -18.73 11.28 -5.37
CA ALA A 346 -18.39 10.03 -6.02
C ALA A 346 -19.66 9.29 -6.45
N GLU A 347 -19.63 8.73 -7.65
CA GLU A 347 -20.74 8.08 -8.31
C GLU A 347 -20.27 6.71 -8.79
N LYS A 348 -20.90 5.64 -8.31
CA LYS A 348 -20.63 4.26 -8.73
C LYS A 348 -21.87 3.70 -9.42
N PHE A 349 -21.66 3.09 -10.58
CA PHE A 349 -22.67 2.37 -11.33
C PHE A 349 -22.12 1.00 -11.67
N ALA A 350 -22.86 -0.05 -11.32
CA ALA A 350 -22.55 -1.42 -11.73
C ALA A 350 -23.78 -2.09 -12.35
N TYR A 351 -23.56 -2.89 -13.37
CA TYR A 351 -24.58 -3.62 -14.11
C TYR A 351 -24.12 -5.06 -14.33
N ARG A 352 -24.88 -6.02 -13.80
CA ARG A 352 -24.68 -7.46 -14.00
C ARG A 352 -25.80 -8.01 -14.88
N MET A 353 -25.41 -8.70 -15.93
CA MET A 353 -26.27 -9.54 -16.75
C MET A 353 -25.82 -11.00 -16.58
N GLY A 354 -26.62 -11.78 -15.86
CA GLY A 354 -26.42 -13.19 -15.58
C GLY A 354 -27.32 -14.10 -16.41
N ASP A 355 -26.84 -15.31 -16.66
CA ASP A 355 -27.59 -16.48 -17.09
C ASP A 355 -27.32 -17.59 -16.07
N GLU A 356 -28.35 -18.03 -15.35
CA GLU A 356 -28.27 -19.06 -14.31
C GLU A 356 -29.05 -20.29 -14.77
N LYS A 357 -28.45 -21.47 -14.65
CA LYS A 357 -29.09 -22.75 -14.97
C LYS A 357 -29.29 -23.54 -13.69
N VAL A 358 -30.54 -23.69 -13.28
CA VAL A 358 -30.93 -24.54 -12.16
C VAL A 358 -31.26 -25.94 -12.67
N SER A 359 -30.99 -26.97 -11.86
CA SER A 359 -31.25 -28.35 -12.23
C SER A 359 -32.70 -28.59 -12.62
N GLY A 360 -32.90 -29.28 -13.74
CA GLY A 360 -34.23 -29.52 -14.32
C GLY A 360 -34.83 -28.34 -15.11
N PHE A 361 -34.20 -27.17 -15.13
CA PHE A 361 -34.64 -25.98 -15.87
C PHE A 361 -33.62 -25.52 -16.91
N GLY A 362 -34.06 -24.67 -17.85
CA GLY A 362 -33.18 -24.00 -18.79
C GLY A 362 -32.50 -22.77 -18.16
N PHE A 363 -31.58 -22.15 -18.90
CA PHE A 363 -30.99 -20.88 -18.49
C PHE A 363 -32.07 -19.82 -18.27
N THR A 364 -31.99 -19.15 -17.13
CA THR A 364 -32.81 -18.01 -16.75
C THR A 364 -31.92 -16.78 -16.68
N LYS A 365 -32.37 -15.70 -17.32
CA LYS A 365 -31.64 -14.43 -17.31
C LYS A 365 -31.88 -13.70 -16.00
N THR A 366 -30.83 -13.11 -15.45
CA THR A 366 -30.90 -12.22 -14.29
C THR A 366 -30.23 -10.89 -14.63
N GLU A 367 -30.92 -9.78 -14.40
CA GLU A 367 -30.42 -8.42 -14.61
C GLU A 367 -30.42 -7.68 -13.27
N THR A 368 -29.23 -7.33 -12.81
CA THR A 368 -29.01 -6.60 -11.55
C THR A 368 -28.24 -5.32 -11.82
N TRP A 369 -28.66 -4.22 -11.22
CA TRP A 369 -27.96 -2.95 -11.33
C TRP A 369 -27.88 -2.26 -9.98
N LEU A 370 -26.72 -1.65 -9.74
CA LEU A 370 -26.36 -0.97 -8.52
C LEU A 370 -25.99 0.47 -8.84
N GLN A 371 -26.48 1.37 -7.99
CA GLN A 371 -26.11 2.79 -8.00
C GLN A 371 -25.69 3.18 -6.59
N ALA A 372 -24.54 3.83 -6.47
CA ALA A 372 -24.11 4.44 -5.22
C ALA A 372 -23.72 5.91 -5.46
N HIS A 373 -24.30 6.77 -4.64
CA HIS A 373 -24.14 8.22 -4.70
C HIS A 373 -23.52 8.69 -3.40
N ARG A 374 -22.30 9.20 -3.45
CA ARG A 374 -21.54 9.61 -2.28
C ARG A 374 -21.24 11.09 -2.32
N LEU A 375 -21.50 11.77 -1.22
CA LEU A 375 -21.19 13.18 -1.01
C LEU A 375 -20.30 13.34 0.22
N ALA A 376 -19.13 13.93 0.05
CA ALA A 376 -18.19 14.20 1.12
C ALA A 376 -17.94 15.71 1.29
N TYR A 377 -18.03 16.18 2.53
CA TYR A 377 -17.72 17.53 2.95
C TYR A 377 -16.38 17.57 3.70
N LYS A 378 -15.40 18.28 3.14
CA LYS A 378 -14.08 18.52 3.75
C LYS A 378 -14.23 19.71 4.72
N ILE A 379 -14.23 19.41 6.01
CA ILE A 379 -14.39 20.39 7.10
C ILE A 379 -13.13 21.27 7.19
N ASP A 380 -11.97 20.62 7.18
CA ASP A 380 -10.65 21.24 7.11
C ASP A 380 -9.66 20.30 6.38
N GLU A 381 -8.35 20.59 6.44
CA GLU A 381 -7.33 19.74 5.82
C GLU A 381 -7.20 18.35 6.45
N ARG A 382 -7.77 18.15 7.65
CA ARG A 382 -7.69 16.91 8.44
C ARG A 382 -9.01 16.14 8.50
N TRP A 383 -10.17 16.77 8.41
CA TRP A 383 -11.45 16.11 8.66
C TRP A 383 -12.40 16.21 7.48
N LYS A 384 -13.06 15.10 7.15
CA LYS A 384 -14.17 15.02 6.21
C LYS A 384 -15.34 14.27 6.85
N LEU A 385 -16.54 14.60 6.40
CA LEU A 385 -17.75 13.86 6.70
C LEU A 385 -18.36 13.42 5.38
N ALA A 386 -18.72 12.15 5.24
CA ALA A 386 -19.31 11.60 4.03
C ALA A 386 -20.64 10.92 4.34
N GLY A 387 -21.58 11.06 3.41
CA GLY A 387 -22.80 10.28 3.34
C GLY A 387 -22.87 9.60 1.97
N GLU A 388 -23.34 8.36 1.95
CA GLU A 388 -23.51 7.57 0.73
C GLU A 388 -24.92 7.00 0.70
N TYR A 389 -25.58 7.04 -0.45
CA TYR A 389 -26.87 6.41 -0.69
C TYR A 389 -26.70 5.33 -1.76
N ARG A 390 -27.19 4.13 -1.49
CA ARG A 390 -27.09 2.97 -2.37
C ARG A 390 -28.47 2.48 -2.76
N ARG A 391 -28.59 2.02 -4.00
CA ARG A 391 -29.76 1.32 -4.51
C ARG A 391 -29.33 0.14 -5.36
N LEU A 392 -29.72 -1.04 -4.95
CA LEU A 392 -29.64 -2.28 -5.71
C LEU A 392 -31.03 -2.59 -6.27
N THR A 393 -31.10 -3.05 -7.51
CA THR A 393 -32.37 -3.45 -8.12
C THR A 393 -32.15 -4.70 -8.95
N GLN A 394 -32.96 -5.72 -8.70
CA GLN A 394 -32.95 -6.98 -9.42
C GLN A 394 -34.27 -7.12 -10.16
N ARG A 395 -34.18 -7.13 -11.49
CA ARG A 395 -35.36 -6.92 -12.35
C ARG A 395 -36.32 -8.10 -12.32
N GLU A 396 -35.82 -9.32 -12.39
CA GLU A 396 -36.65 -10.54 -12.50
C GLU A 396 -37.29 -10.94 -11.19
N ALA A 397 -36.65 -10.61 -10.07
CA ALA A 397 -37.20 -10.80 -8.72
C ALA A 397 -38.16 -9.67 -8.30
N GLU A 398 -38.29 -8.62 -9.12
CA GLU A 398 -38.99 -7.37 -8.78
C GLU A 398 -38.51 -6.75 -7.45
N ASP A 399 -37.24 -6.96 -7.10
CA ASP A 399 -36.67 -6.57 -5.82
C ASP A 399 -35.85 -5.27 -5.91
N VAL A 400 -35.98 -4.43 -4.89
CA VAL A 400 -35.32 -3.13 -4.79
C VAL A 400 -34.85 -2.91 -3.36
N ASN A 401 -33.53 -3.02 -3.16
CA ASN A 401 -32.90 -2.77 -1.87
C ASN A 401 -32.24 -1.39 -1.87
N GLN A 402 -32.42 -0.65 -0.77
CA GLN A 402 -31.95 0.73 -0.63
C GLN A 402 -31.45 0.99 0.78
N GLY A 403 -30.41 1.79 0.90
CA GLY A 403 -29.97 2.25 2.20
C GLY A 403 -28.88 3.30 2.09
N PHE A 404 -28.30 3.65 3.23
CA PHE A 404 -27.31 4.71 3.30
C PHE A 404 -26.17 4.36 4.26
N LEU A 405 -25.06 5.06 4.10
CA LEU A 405 -23.88 4.96 4.93
C LEU A 405 -23.48 6.36 5.37
N ILE A 406 -22.94 6.46 6.59
CA ILE A 406 -22.35 7.70 7.11
C ILE A 406 -20.96 7.38 7.62
N GLU A 407 -20.00 8.24 7.29
CA GLU A 407 -18.60 8.07 7.65
C GLU A 407 -17.94 9.40 8.04
N GLY A 408 -17.25 9.41 9.18
CA GLY A 408 -16.31 10.46 9.55
C GLY A 408 -14.89 10.06 9.17
N ILE A 409 -14.18 10.89 8.41
CA ILE A 409 -12.85 10.59 7.88
C ILE A 409 -11.83 11.59 8.44
N MET A 410 -10.74 11.10 8.98
CA MET A 410 -9.57 11.84 9.43
C MET A 410 -8.36 11.55 8.54
N ARG A 411 -7.77 12.59 7.95
CA ARG A 411 -6.48 12.55 7.28
C ARG A 411 -5.36 12.55 8.32
N ILE A 412 -4.54 11.50 8.27
CA ILE A 412 -3.41 11.29 9.17
C ILE A 412 -2.15 11.98 8.61
N ASP A 413 -1.92 11.86 7.30
CA ASP A 413 -0.84 12.52 6.58
C ASP A 413 -1.22 12.83 5.12
N ASP A 414 -0.28 13.33 4.30
CA ASP A 414 -0.53 13.71 2.90
C ASP A 414 -0.94 12.52 2.00
N SER A 415 -0.74 11.29 2.47
CA SER A 415 -0.99 10.05 1.76
C SER A 415 -2.04 9.15 2.40
N THR A 416 -2.42 9.39 3.66
CA THR A 416 -3.21 8.44 4.47
C THR A 416 -4.44 9.10 5.09
N GLU A 417 -5.59 8.45 4.94
CA GLU A 417 -6.87 8.80 5.56
C GLU A 417 -7.45 7.58 6.30
N ALA A 418 -8.04 7.80 7.48
CA ALA A 418 -8.76 6.79 8.26
C ALA A 418 -10.19 7.26 8.50
N GLY A 419 -11.17 6.39 8.38
CA GLY A 419 -12.59 6.66 8.48
C GLY A 419 -13.27 5.69 9.43
N VAL A 420 -14.28 6.17 10.15
CA VAL A 420 -15.16 5.34 10.98
C VAL A 420 -16.58 5.65 10.55
N GLY A 421 -17.38 4.61 10.31
CA GLY A 421 -18.72 4.76 9.78
C GLY A 421 -19.68 3.69 10.27
N TYR A 422 -20.91 3.80 9.80
CA TYR A 422 -21.95 2.81 10.02
C TYR A 422 -22.69 2.58 8.70
N ASN A 423 -22.79 1.31 8.30
CA ASN A 423 -23.55 0.88 7.15
C ASN A 423 -24.96 0.48 7.58
N PHE A 424 -25.97 1.13 7.00
CA PHE A 424 -27.37 0.79 7.22
C PHE A 424 -27.97 -0.09 6.10
N THR A 425 -27.17 -0.52 5.12
CA THR A 425 -27.60 -1.45 4.06
C THR A 425 -27.48 -2.90 4.50
N ASP A 426 -28.31 -3.75 3.91
CA ASP A 426 -28.39 -5.20 4.07
C ASP A 426 -27.93 -5.96 2.79
N PHE A 427 -27.23 -5.28 1.88
CA PHE A 427 -26.72 -5.83 0.61
C PHE A 427 -25.31 -5.32 0.26
N ASN A 428 -24.58 -6.12 -0.52
CA ASN A 428 -23.21 -5.83 -0.99
C ASN A 428 -23.16 -4.85 -2.18
N ASP A 429 -22.03 -4.16 -2.37
CA ASP A 429 -21.77 -3.26 -3.51
C ASP A 429 -20.82 -3.81 -4.57
N ASP A 430 -20.28 -5.01 -4.37
CA ASP A 430 -19.78 -5.84 -5.46
C ASP A 430 -20.95 -6.62 -6.09
N LEU A 431 -20.97 -6.72 -7.41
CA LEU A 431 -21.99 -7.50 -8.13
C LEU A 431 -21.45 -8.86 -8.60
N THR A 432 -20.17 -9.17 -8.38
CA THR A 432 -19.61 -10.51 -8.58
C THR A 432 -20.02 -11.46 -7.46
N ASP A 433 -20.34 -10.91 -6.29
CA ASP A 433 -20.74 -11.63 -5.08
C ASP A 433 -22.02 -11.01 -4.50
N LEU A 434 -23.07 -11.83 -4.35
CA LEU A 434 -24.43 -11.41 -3.99
C LEU A 434 -24.79 -11.81 -2.56
N ASP A 435 -23.94 -11.47 -1.60
CA ASP A 435 -24.19 -11.65 -0.17
C ASP A 435 -25.03 -10.52 0.48
N TYR A 436 -25.92 -10.88 1.41
CA TYR A 436 -26.96 -10.01 1.99
C TYR A 436 -26.83 -9.78 3.52
N THR A 437 -25.61 -9.58 4.03
CA THR A 437 -25.34 -9.49 5.50
C THR A 437 -24.52 -8.26 5.93
N SER A 438 -24.47 -7.20 5.13
CA SER A 438 -23.49 -6.11 5.28
C SER A 438 -23.80 -4.99 6.30
N GLN A 439 -24.77 -5.14 7.20
CA GLN A 439 -25.20 -4.07 8.12
C GLN A 439 -24.30 -3.96 9.37
N GLY A 440 -23.82 -2.76 9.71
CA GLY A 440 -23.10 -2.54 10.97
C GLY A 440 -22.05 -1.42 10.98
N PRO A 441 -21.38 -1.19 12.12
CA PRO A 441 -20.26 -0.26 12.21
C PRO A 441 -19.05 -0.79 11.43
N TYR A 442 -18.30 0.12 10.79
CA TYR A 442 -17.10 -0.22 10.05
C TYR A 442 -16.01 0.85 10.21
N VAL A 443 -14.77 0.48 9.89
CA VAL A 443 -13.61 1.37 9.82
C VAL A 443 -13.00 1.24 8.42
N ARG A 444 -12.51 2.34 7.85
CA ARG A 444 -11.87 2.40 6.52
C ARG A 444 -10.53 3.08 6.60
N VAL A 445 -9.48 2.55 5.98
CA VAL A 445 -8.20 3.27 5.85
C VAL A 445 -7.81 3.32 4.37
N THR A 446 -7.40 4.50 3.88
CA THR A 446 -7.04 4.72 2.48
C THR A 446 -5.67 5.39 2.42
N GLY A 447 -4.71 4.73 1.78
CA GLY A 447 -3.32 5.18 1.66
C GLY A 447 -2.86 5.25 0.18
N ALA A 448 -2.15 6.30 -0.21
CA ALA A 448 -1.49 6.43 -1.52
C ALA A 448 0.03 6.21 -1.38
N PHE A 449 0.55 5.11 -1.94
CA PHE A 449 1.97 4.74 -1.82
C PHE A 449 2.75 5.13 -3.08
N TYR A 450 3.66 6.09 -2.94
CA TYR A 450 4.75 6.30 -3.90
C TYR A 450 5.90 5.38 -3.55
N ASP A 451 6.08 4.33 -4.35
CA ASP A 451 7.29 3.51 -4.31
C ASP A 451 8.48 4.36 -4.81
N GLN A 452 9.64 4.25 -4.15
CA GLN A 452 10.95 4.91 -4.44
C GLN A 452 11.44 6.13 -3.63
N THR A 453 10.79 6.63 -2.58
CA THR A 453 11.38 7.74 -1.78
C THR A 453 11.90 7.38 -0.39
N LEU A 454 11.62 6.19 0.12
CA LEU A 454 11.93 5.84 1.52
C LEU A 454 13.40 5.52 1.76
N ASP A 455 14.10 4.84 0.86
CA ASP A 455 15.48 4.41 1.11
C ASP A 455 16.50 5.56 1.13
N GLU A 456 16.33 6.56 0.27
CA GLU A 456 17.21 7.74 0.28
C GLU A 456 16.94 8.66 1.49
N ILE A 457 15.67 8.80 1.90
CA ILE A 457 15.30 9.53 3.12
C ILE A 457 15.81 8.79 4.36
N ARG A 458 15.71 7.46 4.39
CA ARG A 458 16.19 6.62 5.50
C ARG A 458 17.71 6.70 5.62
N ARG A 459 18.46 6.64 4.50
CA ARG A 459 19.92 6.84 4.50
C ARG A 459 20.35 8.24 4.96
N ALA A 460 19.61 9.28 4.58
CA ALA A 460 19.90 10.65 5.02
C ALA A 460 19.60 10.86 6.51
N LYS A 461 18.48 10.32 7.01
CA LYS A 461 18.15 10.34 8.45
C LYS A 461 19.16 9.56 9.28
N LEU A 462 19.57 8.38 8.80
CA LEU A 462 20.58 7.56 9.48
C LEU A 462 21.92 8.30 9.61
N LYS A 463 22.32 9.09 8.61
CA LYS A 463 23.54 9.92 8.67
C LYS A 463 23.44 11.06 9.68
N ILE A 464 22.26 11.68 9.80
CA ILE A 464 21.99 12.74 10.78
C ILE A 464 21.95 12.13 12.20
N GLU A 465 21.35 10.96 12.37
CA GLU A 465 21.33 10.21 13.64
C GLU A 465 22.72 9.71 14.04
N GLN A 466 23.59 9.40 13.08
CA GLN A 466 25.01 9.05 13.27
C GLN A 466 25.93 10.26 13.50
N GLY A 467 25.37 11.47 13.66
CA GLY A 467 26.11 12.66 14.09
C GLY A 467 26.70 13.52 12.97
N GLU A 468 26.34 13.30 11.69
CA GLU A 468 26.66 14.26 10.63
C GLU A 468 25.68 15.46 10.68
N SER A 469 26.22 16.68 10.87
CA SER A 469 25.39 17.89 10.90
C SER A 469 24.57 18.07 9.63
N ALA A 470 23.26 18.35 9.79
CA ALA A 470 22.35 18.62 8.69
C ALA A 470 22.83 19.78 7.79
N ARG A 471 23.61 20.73 8.34
CA ARG A 471 24.26 21.82 7.59
C ARG A 471 25.29 21.32 6.57
N LYS A 472 26.01 20.24 6.87
CA LYS A 472 27.01 19.63 5.96
C LYS A 472 26.31 18.91 4.81
N LEU A 473 25.26 18.16 5.13
CA LEU A 473 24.44 17.43 4.15
C LEU A 473 23.71 18.40 3.18
N LYS A 474 23.25 19.54 3.70
CA LYS A 474 22.69 20.65 2.91
C LYS A 474 23.69 21.15 1.87
N LYS A 475 24.92 21.48 2.30
CA LYS A 475 25.98 21.98 1.40
C LYS A 475 26.34 20.98 0.31
N GLU A 476 26.40 19.69 0.65
CA GLU A 476 26.68 18.62 -0.30
C GLU A 476 25.58 18.51 -1.37
N LYS A 477 24.31 18.54 -0.96
CA LYS A 477 23.18 18.49 -1.89
C LYS A 477 23.04 19.78 -2.73
N GLU A 478 23.32 20.95 -2.16
CA GLU A 478 23.38 22.21 -2.91
C GLU A 478 24.46 22.17 -4.00
N ARG A 479 25.66 21.68 -3.65
CA ARG A 479 26.76 21.50 -4.62
C ARG A 479 26.38 20.52 -5.74
N HIS A 480 25.77 19.39 -5.40
CA HIS A 480 25.33 18.41 -6.39
C HIS A 480 24.25 18.98 -7.34
N ILE A 481 23.30 19.77 -6.81
CA ILE A 481 22.30 20.48 -7.62
C ILE A 481 22.98 21.48 -8.57
N GLU A 482 24.03 22.16 -8.12
CA GLU A 482 24.79 23.11 -8.92
C GLU A 482 25.56 22.42 -10.06
N GLU A 483 26.24 21.30 -9.77
CA GLU A 483 26.92 20.44 -10.75
C GLU A 483 25.93 19.92 -11.81
N LEU A 484 24.75 19.44 -11.40
CA LEU A 484 23.70 19.00 -12.32
C LEU A 484 23.21 20.16 -13.21
N ASN A 485 22.98 21.35 -12.65
CA ASN A 485 22.55 22.51 -13.42
C ASN A 485 23.60 22.97 -14.44
N GLN A 486 24.88 22.90 -14.09
CA GLN A 486 25.97 23.21 -15.01
C GLN A 486 26.00 22.21 -16.17
N LYS A 487 25.92 20.91 -15.88
CA LYS A 487 25.91 19.86 -16.91
C LYS A 487 24.70 19.93 -17.83
N ILE A 488 23.51 20.25 -17.30
CA ILE A 488 22.31 20.52 -18.09
C ILE A 488 22.53 21.71 -19.04
N LYS A 489 23.21 22.77 -18.57
CA LYS A 489 23.49 23.96 -19.36
C LYS A 489 24.44 23.65 -20.52
N GLU A 490 25.48 22.86 -20.28
CA GLU A 490 26.45 22.38 -21.26
C GLU A 490 25.78 21.51 -22.33
N LEU A 491 25.03 20.47 -21.93
CA LEU A 491 24.31 19.60 -22.88
C LEU A 491 23.28 20.36 -23.73
N ARG A 492 22.64 21.40 -23.18
CA ARG A 492 21.74 22.29 -23.94
C ARG A 492 22.49 23.23 -24.88
N ALA A 493 23.75 23.54 -24.62
CA ALA A 493 24.60 24.29 -25.54
C ALA A 493 25.05 23.38 -26.70
N GLU A 494 25.56 22.19 -26.37
CA GLU A 494 25.94 21.17 -27.36
C GLU A 494 24.78 20.83 -28.31
N ALA A 495 23.58 20.62 -27.77
CA ALA A 495 22.40 20.36 -28.59
C ALA A 495 22.11 21.50 -29.58
N ARG A 496 22.32 22.76 -29.19
CA ARG A 496 22.13 23.93 -30.06
C ARG A 496 23.19 24.01 -31.15
N ASP A 497 24.42 23.62 -30.86
CA ASP A 497 25.49 23.59 -31.86
C ASP A 497 25.32 22.44 -32.87
N PHE A 498 24.80 21.29 -32.42
CA PHE A 498 24.38 20.20 -33.31
C PHE A 498 23.17 20.56 -34.19
N ASP A 499 22.22 21.35 -33.69
CA ASP A 499 21.13 21.88 -34.51
C ASP A 499 21.65 22.82 -35.60
N LYS A 500 22.61 23.71 -35.28
CA LYS A 500 23.20 24.65 -36.26
C LYS A 500 24.02 23.94 -37.35
N SER A 501 24.63 22.81 -37.03
CA SER A 501 25.41 22.00 -37.98
C SER A 501 24.56 20.99 -38.77
N GLY A 502 23.24 20.97 -38.58
CA GLY A 502 22.32 20.08 -39.30
C GLY A 502 22.26 18.64 -38.76
N ASN A 503 22.94 18.33 -37.65
CA ASN A 503 22.97 16.99 -37.07
C ASN A 503 21.84 16.77 -36.04
N SER A 504 20.62 16.62 -36.56
CA SER A 504 19.40 16.53 -35.75
C SER A 504 19.32 15.31 -34.83
N VAL A 505 20.04 14.22 -35.14
CA VAL A 505 20.06 12.99 -34.33
C VAL A 505 20.86 13.22 -33.05
N LEU A 506 22.06 13.79 -33.14
CA LEU A 506 22.87 14.11 -31.96
C LEU A 506 22.20 15.20 -31.10
N ALA A 507 21.60 16.21 -31.71
CA ALA A 507 20.87 17.25 -30.97
C ALA A 507 19.70 16.67 -30.14
N LYS A 508 18.96 15.69 -30.70
CA LYS A 508 17.91 14.97 -29.96
C LYS A 508 18.47 14.15 -28.80
N SER A 509 19.59 13.46 -29.01
CA SER A 509 20.27 12.67 -27.97
C SER A 509 20.68 13.56 -26.78
N LYS A 510 21.36 14.68 -27.05
CA LYS A 510 21.81 15.62 -26.02
C LYS A 510 20.66 16.31 -25.28
N ARG A 511 19.53 16.57 -25.96
CA ARG A 511 18.30 17.06 -25.30
C ARG A 511 17.64 16.01 -24.41
N LYS A 512 17.73 14.73 -24.76
CA LYS A 512 17.23 13.62 -23.92
C LYS A 512 18.08 13.53 -22.65
N GLU A 513 19.40 13.51 -22.79
CA GLU A 513 20.35 13.50 -21.66
C GLU A 513 20.14 14.71 -20.72
N ALA A 514 19.96 15.92 -21.28
CA ALA A 514 19.66 17.12 -20.50
C ALA A 514 18.27 17.10 -19.82
N LYS A 515 17.30 16.33 -20.36
CA LYS A 515 15.99 16.14 -19.71
C LYS A 515 16.10 15.13 -18.56
N ASP A 516 16.91 14.09 -18.72
CA ASP A 516 17.11 13.06 -17.71
C ASP A 516 17.83 13.67 -16.49
N LEU A 517 18.90 14.44 -16.69
CA LEU A 517 19.56 15.20 -15.61
C LEU A 517 18.64 16.26 -14.97
N LEU A 518 17.68 16.82 -15.72
CA LEU A 518 16.70 17.75 -15.15
C LEU A 518 15.73 17.05 -14.19
N LYS A 519 15.40 15.78 -14.44
CA LYS A 519 14.59 14.97 -13.51
C LYS A 519 15.36 14.73 -12.21
N GLU A 520 16.62 14.34 -12.31
CA GLU A 520 17.53 14.14 -11.17
C GLU A 520 17.69 15.43 -10.33
N CYS A 521 17.88 16.58 -11.00
CA CYS A 521 17.96 17.88 -10.33
C CYS A 521 16.66 18.25 -9.59
N ARG A 522 15.48 17.87 -10.11
CA ARG A 522 14.19 18.09 -9.42
C ARG A 522 14.04 17.21 -8.19
N GLN A 523 14.46 15.95 -8.26
CA GLN A 523 14.47 15.04 -7.11
C GLN A 523 15.41 15.58 -6.03
N ALA A 524 16.65 15.96 -6.39
CA ALA A 524 17.60 16.57 -5.48
C ALA A 524 17.05 17.83 -4.76
N LYS A 525 16.26 18.67 -5.46
CA LYS A 525 15.59 19.83 -4.86
C LYS A 525 14.48 19.45 -3.87
N LYS A 526 13.70 18.40 -4.15
CA LYS A 526 12.72 17.87 -3.18
C LYS A 526 13.43 17.37 -1.92
N TYR A 527 14.56 16.67 -2.07
CA TYR A 527 15.40 16.24 -0.94
C TYR A 527 15.98 17.40 -0.13
N LEU A 528 16.48 18.45 -0.80
CA LEU A 528 16.99 19.65 -0.13
C LEU A 528 15.92 20.34 0.73
N LYS A 529 14.65 20.31 0.29
CA LYS A 529 13.52 20.84 1.07
C LYS A 529 13.32 20.09 2.40
N LEU A 530 13.54 18.78 2.41
CA LEU A 530 13.46 17.96 3.62
C LEU A 530 14.63 18.24 4.56
N ILE A 531 15.87 18.28 4.04
CA ILE A 531 17.07 18.59 4.83
C ILE A 531 16.97 19.98 5.49
N ASN A 532 16.42 20.97 4.79
CA ASN A 532 16.21 22.31 5.34
C ASN A 532 15.32 22.32 6.59
N LYS A 533 14.34 21.40 6.69
CA LYS A 533 13.47 21.28 7.87
C LYS A 533 14.25 20.76 9.08
N ASP A 534 15.23 19.88 8.86
CA ASP A 534 16.07 19.34 9.91
C ASP A 534 17.19 20.33 10.32
N VAL A 535 17.72 21.13 9.39
CA VAL A 535 18.60 22.28 9.72
C VAL A 535 17.89 23.29 10.61
N GLN A 536 16.61 23.61 10.34
CA GLN A 536 15.83 24.49 11.20
C GLN A 536 15.67 23.93 12.62
N ARG A 537 15.48 22.62 12.75
CA ARG A 537 15.41 21.95 14.06
C ARG A 537 16.74 21.97 14.81
N GLU A 538 17.88 21.82 14.10
CA GLU A 538 19.21 22.00 14.69
C GLU A 538 19.40 23.44 15.19
N GLU A 539 19.03 24.44 14.38
CA GLU A 539 19.13 25.86 14.74
C GLU A 539 18.22 26.23 15.93
N GLU A 540 17.00 25.69 15.98
CA GLU A 540 16.07 25.86 17.10
C GLU A 540 16.60 25.24 18.40
N ARG A 541 17.37 24.15 18.33
CA ARG A 541 18.05 23.52 19.47
C ARG A 541 19.28 24.30 19.92
N GLU A 542 20.05 24.86 18.97
CA GLU A 542 21.22 25.71 19.28
C GLU A 542 20.79 27.04 19.94
N ALA A 543 19.71 27.66 19.46
CA ALA A 543 19.14 28.92 19.97
C ALA A 543 18.21 28.74 21.20
N GLU A 544 18.22 27.58 21.83
CA GLU A 544 17.36 27.27 22.98
C GLU A 544 17.84 28.01 24.26
N PRO A 545 16.98 28.80 24.93
CA PRO A 545 17.30 29.48 26.18
C PRO A 545 17.86 28.53 27.26
N GLU A 546 18.80 28.99 28.08
CA GLU A 546 19.45 28.14 29.09
C GLU A 546 18.47 27.47 30.06
N PHE A 547 17.39 28.14 30.44
CA PHE A 547 16.39 27.56 31.34
C PHE A 547 15.62 26.37 30.73
N LEU A 548 15.52 26.27 29.40
CA LEU A 548 14.94 25.12 28.69
C LEU A 548 15.92 23.94 28.66
N LYS A 549 17.22 24.23 28.52
CA LYS A 549 18.29 23.23 28.66
C LYS A 549 18.34 22.69 30.09
N GLU A 550 18.20 23.57 31.07
CA GLU A 550 18.12 23.23 32.49
C GLU A 550 16.85 22.43 32.82
N ALA A 551 15.70 22.79 32.26
CA ALA A 551 14.47 22.01 32.41
C ALA A 551 14.61 20.59 31.84
N ARG A 552 15.19 20.42 30.64
CA ARG A 552 15.46 19.07 30.10
C ARG A 552 16.44 18.28 30.96
N LYS A 553 17.49 18.93 31.45
CA LYS A 553 18.47 18.31 32.34
C LYS A 553 17.83 17.84 33.65
N LEU A 554 17.02 18.69 34.29
CA LEU A 554 16.28 18.34 35.50
C LEU A 554 15.25 17.23 35.26
N GLN A 555 14.61 17.21 34.09
CA GLN A 555 13.70 16.14 33.70
C GLN A 555 14.45 14.82 33.51
N ALA A 556 15.60 14.83 32.83
CA ALA A 556 16.43 13.64 32.62
C ALA A 556 17.00 13.11 33.95
N GLU A 557 17.64 13.97 34.75
CA GLU A 557 18.17 13.60 36.06
C GLU A 557 17.06 13.12 37.02
N GLY A 558 15.89 13.76 37.00
CA GLY A 558 14.74 13.34 37.80
C GLY A 558 14.21 11.97 37.39
N THR A 559 14.15 11.69 36.09
CA THR A 559 13.70 10.40 35.55
C THR A 559 14.70 9.30 35.85
N GLU A 560 16.00 9.54 35.65
CA GLU A 560 17.06 8.60 35.96
C GLU A 560 17.11 8.25 37.46
N LEU A 561 17.00 9.25 38.34
CA LEU A 561 16.94 9.04 39.79
C LEU A 561 15.67 8.28 40.21
N PHE A 562 14.56 8.49 39.51
CA PHE A 562 13.30 7.78 39.76
C PHE A 562 13.40 6.30 39.38
N GLU A 563 14.01 6.01 38.23
CA GLU A 563 14.26 4.65 37.74
C GLU A 563 15.27 3.88 38.62
N GLN A 564 16.25 4.57 39.20
CA GLN A 564 17.19 4.01 40.19
C GLN A 564 16.58 3.82 41.59
N GLY A 565 15.28 4.10 41.78
CA GLY A 565 14.59 3.96 43.07
C GLY A 565 14.92 5.06 44.09
N ARG A 566 15.60 6.15 43.68
CA ARG A 566 16.02 7.26 44.54
C ARG A 566 14.95 8.36 44.56
N TYR A 567 13.75 8.00 45.01
CA TYR A 567 12.54 8.82 44.86
C TYR A 567 12.62 10.21 45.51
N VAL A 568 13.25 10.34 46.68
CA VAL A 568 13.39 11.64 47.36
C VAL A 568 14.21 12.62 46.53
N GLN A 569 15.26 12.13 45.87
CA GLN A 569 16.12 12.95 45.02
C GLN A 569 15.47 13.25 43.67
N ALA A 570 14.72 12.29 43.12
CA ALA A 570 13.89 12.51 41.94
C ALA A 570 12.81 13.58 42.19
N GLU A 571 12.17 13.54 43.36
CA GLU A 571 11.16 14.52 43.78
C GLU A 571 11.74 15.95 43.84
N GLU A 572 12.96 16.12 44.36
CA GLU A 572 13.65 17.42 44.36
C GLU A 572 13.88 17.95 42.93
N LYS A 573 14.28 17.07 41.99
CA LYS A 573 14.48 17.43 40.59
C LYS A 573 13.17 17.77 39.87
N PHE A 574 12.10 17.03 40.13
CA PHE A 574 10.77 17.33 39.56
C PHE A 574 10.15 18.59 40.15
N LYS A 575 10.38 18.89 41.44
CA LYS A 575 9.99 20.17 42.04
C LYS A 575 10.74 21.34 41.39
N ALA A 576 12.05 21.21 41.18
CA ALA A 576 12.83 22.22 40.45
C ALA A 576 12.32 22.38 39.00
N LEU A 577 11.99 21.29 38.31
CA LEU A 577 11.38 21.32 36.99
C LEU A 577 10.04 22.06 36.97
N LEU A 578 9.18 21.83 37.97
CA LEU A 578 7.89 22.50 38.10
C LEU A 578 8.04 24.03 38.18
N THR A 579 9.07 24.51 38.90
CA THR A 579 9.34 25.96 38.99
C THR A 579 9.79 26.58 37.67
N LEU A 580 10.34 25.78 36.75
CA LEU A 580 10.69 26.22 35.39
C LEU A 580 9.53 26.09 34.40
N GLN A 581 8.51 25.30 34.73
CA GLN A 581 7.41 24.96 33.83
C GLN A 581 6.61 26.21 33.39
N GLU A 582 6.41 27.18 34.28
CA GLU A 582 5.76 28.45 33.95
C GLU A 582 6.57 29.26 32.92
N LYS A 583 7.90 29.28 33.05
CA LYS A 583 8.79 29.94 32.08
C LYS A 583 8.80 29.23 30.73
N VAL A 584 8.77 27.89 30.74
CA VAL A 584 8.67 27.05 29.53
C VAL A 584 7.36 27.31 28.78
N LEU A 585 6.24 27.41 29.51
CA LEU A 585 4.94 27.70 28.92
C LEU A 585 4.88 29.13 28.35
N ALA A 586 5.46 30.11 29.06
CA ALA A 586 5.52 31.50 28.60
C ALA A 586 6.35 31.66 27.31
N GLU A 587 7.52 31.03 27.24
CA GLU A 587 8.40 31.06 26.06
C GLU A 587 7.74 30.37 24.86
N ARG A 588 7.05 29.24 25.07
CA ARG A 588 6.28 28.56 24.01
C ARG A 588 5.19 29.47 23.45
N ALA A 589 4.43 30.15 24.32
CA ALA A 589 3.40 31.09 23.91
C ALA A 589 3.98 32.31 23.15
N GLN A 590 5.16 32.78 23.55
CA GLN A 590 5.85 33.89 22.87
C GLN A 590 6.37 33.49 21.49
N ARG A 591 6.99 32.30 21.35
CA ARG A 591 7.43 31.75 20.07
C ARG A 591 6.26 31.49 19.13
N GLU A 592 5.13 31.02 19.64
CA GLU A 592 3.93 30.80 18.84
C GLU A 592 3.36 32.13 18.30
N LYS A 593 3.34 33.19 19.13
CA LYS A 593 2.99 34.55 18.68
C LYS A 593 3.94 35.08 17.61
N GLN A 594 5.24 34.90 17.78
CA GLN A 594 6.25 35.29 16.77
C GLN A 594 6.05 34.52 15.47
N ARG A 595 5.82 33.20 15.53
CA ARG A 595 5.56 32.38 14.34
C ARG A 595 4.33 32.84 13.58
N GLN A 596 3.22 33.11 14.28
CA GLN A 596 2.00 33.64 13.67
C GLN A 596 2.23 35.03 13.03
N GLN A 597 3.10 35.85 13.62
CA GLN A 597 3.44 37.17 13.07
C GLN A 597 4.33 37.06 11.83
N GLU A 598 5.32 36.16 11.84
CA GLU A 598 6.15 35.86 10.67
C GLU A 598 5.35 35.25 9.52
N GLU A 599 4.44 34.32 9.81
CA GLU A 599 3.53 33.73 8.81
C GLU A 599 2.65 34.81 8.17
N LYS A 600 2.11 35.74 8.98
CA LYS A 600 1.38 36.91 8.46
C LYS A 600 2.25 37.80 7.58
N LEU A 601 3.50 38.06 7.98
CA LEU A 601 4.44 38.89 7.21
C LEU A 601 4.81 38.22 5.87
N LYS A 602 5.12 36.92 5.90
CA LYS A 602 5.39 36.11 4.71
C LYS A 602 4.18 36.06 3.78
N ALA A 603 2.96 35.88 4.31
CA ALA A 603 1.74 35.92 3.53
C ALA A 603 1.50 37.30 2.88
N GLN A 604 1.77 38.39 3.60
CA GLN A 604 1.72 39.75 3.04
C GLN A 604 2.76 39.96 1.92
N GLN A 605 3.97 39.47 2.10
CA GLN A 605 5.03 39.58 1.10
C GLN A 605 4.72 38.77 -0.16
N ILE A 606 4.25 37.52 -0.01
CA ILE A 606 3.78 36.69 -1.13
C ILE A 606 2.61 37.36 -1.86
N LYS A 607 1.69 38.01 -1.13
CA LYS A 607 0.58 38.76 -1.73
C LYS A 607 1.08 39.94 -2.56
N LYS A 608 2.05 40.71 -2.04
CA LYS A 608 2.68 41.84 -2.75
C LYS A 608 3.41 41.38 -4.01
N GLU A 609 4.22 40.33 -3.93
CA GLU A 609 4.92 39.74 -5.07
C GLU A 609 3.95 39.22 -6.14
N ARG A 610 2.83 38.59 -5.74
CA ARG A 610 1.77 38.16 -6.67
C ARG A 610 1.07 39.33 -7.34
N GLU A 611 0.89 40.45 -6.65
CA GLU A 611 0.32 41.68 -7.22
C GLU A 611 1.28 42.34 -8.22
N GLU A 612 2.58 42.41 -7.90
CA GLU A 612 3.62 42.89 -8.82
C GLU A 612 3.67 42.03 -10.09
N LEU A 613 3.73 40.69 -9.96
CA LEU A 613 3.66 39.77 -11.10
C LEU A 613 2.37 39.94 -11.91
N ARG A 614 1.26 40.28 -11.27
CA ARG A 614 -0.01 40.53 -11.96
C ARG A 614 0.04 41.80 -12.79
N GLN A 615 0.73 42.84 -12.35
CA GLN A 615 0.90 44.08 -13.10
C GLN A 615 1.80 43.86 -14.32
N ILE A 616 2.97 43.25 -14.11
CA ILE A 616 3.91 42.92 -15.19
C ILE A 616 3.24 42.02 -16.23
N TYR A 617 2.44 41.04 -15.79
CA TYR A 617 1.69 40.16 -16.72
C TYR A 617 0.62 40.90 -17.53
N LYS A 618 -0.10 41.85 -16.93
CA LYS A 618 -1.09 42.67 -17.64
C LYS A 618 -0.41 43.56 -18.69
N GLU A 619 0.73 44.12 -18.36
CA GLU A 619 1.52 44.95 -19.26
C GLU A 619 2.11 44.12 -20.40
N ALA A 620 2.68 42.96 -20.10
CA ALA A 620 3.18 42.01 -21.10
C ALA A 620 2.08 41.59 -22.10
N LEU A 621 0.84 41.39 -21.62
CA LEU A 621 -0.32 41.14 -22.49
C LEU A 621 -0.72 42.34 -23.34
N ARG A 622 -0.61 43.57 -22.82
CA ARG A 622 -0.87 44.80 -23.60
C ARG A 622 0.15 44.96 -24.72
N LEU A 623 1.43 44.78 -24.41
CA LEU A 623 2.53 44.81 -25.39
C LEU A 623 2.34 43.74 -26.47
N TYR A 624 1.97 42.52 -26.06
CA TYR A 624 1.64 41.43 -26.97
C TYR A 624 0.47 41.78 -27.91
N ARG A 625 -0.61 42.37 -27.39
CA ARG A 625 -1.76 42.81 -28.20
C ARG A 625 -1.43 43.95 -29.16
N ARG A 626 -0.48 44.82 -28.80
CA ARG A 626 0.04 45.90 -29.64
C ARG A 626 1.05 45.44 -30.70
N LYS A 627 1.37 44.12 -30.73
CA LYS A 627 2.38 43.52 -31.61
C LYS A 627 3.81 43.99 -31.32
N GLU A 628 4.05 44.56 -30.14
CA GLU A 628 5.38 44.96 -29.65
C GLU A 628 6.07 43.73 -29.04
N TYR A 629 6.40 42.76 -29.89
CA TYR A 629 6.76 41.40 -29.47
C TYR A 629 8.07 41.31 -28.69
N GLU A 630 9.08 42.13 -29.00
CA GLU A 630 10.36 42.16 -28.27
C GLU A 630 10.18 42.61 -26.81
N GLN A 631 9.42 43.69 -26.60
CA GLN A 631 9.14 44.23 -25.26
C GLN A 631 8.25 43.26 -24.47
N ALA A 632 7.26 42.66 -25.12
CA ALA A 632 6.44 41.61 -24.51
C ALA A 632 7.30 40.38 -24.12
N GLN A 633 8.27 39.99 -24.96
CA GLN A 633 9.17 38.88 -24.67
C GLN A 633 10.01 39.15 -23.42
N SER A 634 10.52 40.37 -23.26
CA SER A 634 11.31 40.78 -22.11
C SER A 634 10.52 40.64 -20.80
N GLN A 635 9.30 41.18 -20.77
CA GLN A 635 8.45 41.09 -19.56
C GLN A 635 7.98 39.65 -19.26
N PHE A 636 7.64 38.85 -20.27
CA PHE A 636 7.31 37.45 -20.04
C PHE A 636 8.52 36.61 -19.60
N LYS A 637 9.74 36.94 -20.04
CA LYS A 637 10.98 36.32 -19.53
C LYS A 637 11.20 36.67 -18.06
N GLU A 638 10.98 37.93 -17.68
CA GLU A 638 11.09 38.36 -16.28
C GLU A 638 10.09 37.60 -15.39
N ILE A 639 8.83 37.48 -15.82
CA ILE A 639 7.81 36.69 -15.12
C ILE A 639 8.23 35.21 -15.04
N HIS A 640 8.78 34.64 -16.12
CA HIS A 640 9.19 33.23 -16.14
C HIS A 640 10.38 32.95 -15.22
N VAL A 641 11.28 33.91 -15.04
CA VAL A 641 12.40 33.81 -14.08
C VAL A 641 11.89 33.89 -12.65
N LYS A 642 10.96 34.80 -12.35
CA LYS A 642 10.41 35.00 -10.99
C LYS A 642 9.38 33.94 -10.60
N ALA A 643 8.55 33.47 -11.55
CA ALA A 643 7.48 32.51 -11.34
C ALA A 643 7.23 31.67 -12.62
N PRO A 644 7.96 30.54 -12.80
CA PRO A 644 7.98 29.76 -14.05
C PRO A 644 6.62 29.32 -14.58
N ASP A 645 5.66 29.06 -13.68
CA ASP A 645 4.33 28.53 -13.99
C ASP A 645 3.21 29.59 -13.98
N TYR A 646 3.56 30.88 -13.88
CA TYR A 646 2.57 31.95 -13.78
C TYR A 646 1.77 32.11 -15.08
N LYS A 647 0.45 31.83 -15.03
CA LYS A 647 -0.58 32.18 -16.03
C LYS A 647 -0.19 31.96 -17.50
N GLY A 648 0.31 30.78 -17.85
CA GLY A 648 0.59 30.43 -19.25
C GLY A 648 1.69 31.27 -19.91
N THR A 649 2.54 31.95 -19.12
CA THR A 649 3.68 32.76 -19.59
C THR A 649 4.56 32.01 -20.60
N ARG A 650 4.77 30.71 -20.40
CA ARG A 650 5.51 29.84 -21.32
C ARG A 650 4.87 29.69 -22.69
N ARG A 651 3.53 29.68 -22.78
CA ARG A 651 2.80 29.65 -24.06
C ARG A 651 2.93 30.97 -24.81
N TYR A 652 2.90 32.10 -24.09
CA TYR A 652 3.10 33.42 -24.69
C TYR A 652 4.53 33.59 -25.20
N LEU A 653 5.55 33.17 -24.44
CA LEU A 653 6.94 33.19 -24.91
C LEU A 653 7.12 32.40 -26.21
N LYS A 654 6.52 31.21 -26.31
CA LYS A 654 6.56 30.38 -27.53
C LYS A 654 5.87 31.07 -28.71
N ARG A 655 4.68 31.64 -28.50
CA ARG A 655 3.95 32.38 -29.55
C ARG A 655 4.67 33.64 -30.01
N ILE A 656 5.32 34.35 -29.09
CA ILE A 656 6.13 35.53 -29.38
C ILE A 656 7.33 35.14 -30.24
N GLU A 657 8.01 34.04 -29.90
CA GLU A 657 9.13 33.52 -30.69
C GLU A 657 8.70 33.11 -32.11
N GLU A 658 7.53 32.48 -32.26
CA GLU A 658 6.94 32.17 -33.57
C GLU A 658 6.58 33.44 -34.37
N LYS A 659 6.10 34.50 -33.70
CA LYS A 659 5.73 35.77 -34.35
C LYS A 659 6.93 36.61 -34.77
N LEU A 660 8.01 36.62 -33.99
CA LEU A 660 9.26 37.29 -34.35
C LEU A 660 9.92 36.63 -35.57
N LYS A 661 9.92 35.29 -35.65
CA LYS A 661 10.39 34.54 -36.82
C LYS A 661 9.54 34.74 -38.10
N GLN A 662 8.34 35.29 -37.98
CA GLN A 662 7.47 35.65 -39.12
C GLN A 662 7.69 37.11 -39.56
N GLN A 663 8.42 37.91 -38.78
CA GLN A 663 8.73 39.33 -39.08
C GLN A 663 10.15 39.52 -39.62
N GLU A 664 11.05 38.57 -39.32
CA GLU A 664 12.32 38.34 -40.04
C GLU A 664 12.05 37.65 -41.39
#